data_AF-A0A1M3IBS1-F1
#
_entry.id   AF-A0A1M3IBS1-F1
#
_cell.length_a   1.000
_cell.length_b   1.000
_cell.length_c   1.000
_cell.angle_alpha   90.00
_cell.angle_beta   90.00
_cell.angle_gamma   90.00
#
_symmetry.space_group_name_H-M   'P 1'
#
loop_
_entity.id
_entity.type
_entity.pdbx_description
1 polymer ?
#
loop_
_entity_poly.entity_id
_entity_poly.type
_entity_poly.pdbx_seq_one_letter_code
_entity_poly.pdbx_strand_id
1 'polypeptide(L)'
;MAAMLPVMASAQRYLGVATSNWSGTNSLYLNPANIADSRHKFTIDLFSVNVGVDNNLAKIDPLNVFSKARDGKDIKDITSGFQYNTKDKFSIMMPAAEVRGPGFMVSIGSKHSIALTTRVRLMNQFDNLNQQLFRTIVDSTFNVNGQSLKAAKFNWTAQLWSEIGLSYAAVIWENKQHQVKGGFTARYMMGAGYVSLVSNNLDATYTYDQQNGAILNLQKTDVHYRYGGANFFNGGGNSVITDNLVSNSGKGIGGDLGVVYEFRPHYKSYTYDMDGKTGIVDRSKNQYLLRFSAAVTDIGAIKYTNGNKQININGTGKIVGNDVADKINNYDDFRGYLAQQGIKADSSTGQSTKVALPTALILGLDYHAWKNFYVNATYMGNVVDRTKVGNSIYSQVTVTPRFDIRTVSVGLPITYSMLTSSIKAGIGIRVAGFFIGSDDIAGVLSNKANGVNFYMGAYVPFNKKKPKDSDGDLVSNRKDKCKGVKGVWELRGCPNPDKDGDGILDKDDKCPEVAGSKTAMGCPDADLDSVADAEDRCPQEAGLVSLQGCPDRDNDGVADIDDACPDVPGQAQYKGCPDTDGDGLADNEDACPNAAGPIANHGCPDTDNDGVPDNTDKCPTVPGTVANQGCPEVSVEVKKRLAFAATAIQFETGKATIKKTSYKLLNEIVKILNDYPDYMMTIDGHTDNVGKPEKNMQLSKDRAQSVKNYFVSKGISEDRLVTNGYGDTKPVASNKTAKGRAQNRRVAMDLKLKD
;
A
#
# COMPACT_ATOMS: atom_id res chain seq x y z
N MET A 1 -16.31 -58.56 -34.44
CA MET A 1 -15.38 -57.45 -34.74
C MET A 1 -16.06 -56.26 -35.41
N ALA A 2 -17.02 -56.44 -36.33
CA ALA A 2 -17.71 -55.33 -37.02
C ALA A 2 -18.57 -54.41 -36.11
N ALA A 3 -18.96 -54.85 -34.90
CA ALA A 3 -19.71 -54.02 -33.95
C ALA A 3 -18.84 -53.03 -33.13
N MET A 4 -17.51 -52.99 -33.33
CA MET A 4 -16.56 -52.30 -32.43
C MET A 4 -16.11 -50.90 -32.87
N LEU A 5 -16.66 -50.35 -33.95
CA LEU A 5 -16.10 -49.15 -34.58
C LEU A 5 -16.98 -47.86 -34.59
N PRO A 6 -18.17 -47.73 -33.98
CA PRO A 6 -18.82 -46.43 -33.89
C PRO A 6 -18.99 -46.00 -32.44
N VAL A 7 -17.89 -45.68 -31.75
CA VAL A 7 -17.90 -44.56 -30.79
C VAL A 7 -16.53 -43.90 -30.86
N MET A 8 -16.49 -42.76 -31.53
CA MET A 8 -15.35 -41.87 -31.59
C MET A 8 -15.05 -41.41 -30.15
N ALA A 9 -13.91 -41.76 -29.49
CA ALA A 9 -13.41 -40.90 -28.39
C ALA A 9 -11.87 -40.82 -28.01
N SER A 10 -11.21 -39.64 -27.84
CA SER A 10 -9.83 -39.32 -27.35
C SER A 10 -9.61 -37.85 -26.97
N ALA A 11 -8.84 -37.63 -25.90
CA ALA A 11 -8.89 -36.47 -25.00
C ALA A 11 -9.10 -37.00 -23.57
N GLN A 12 -8.23 -36.82 -22.57
CA GLN A 12 -8.54 -37.30 -21.20
C GLN A 12 -8.42 -36.23 -20.12
N ARG A 13 -7.93 -35.03 -20.46
CA ARG A 13 -7.43 -34.11 -19.44
C ARG A 13 -7.87 -32.65 -19.62
N TYR A 14 -8.72 -32.36 -20.61
CA TYR A 14 -9.31 -31.03 -20.83
C TYR A 14 -8.25 -29.94 -20.86
N LEU A 15 -7.19 -30.06 -21.66
CA LEU A 15 -5.97 -29.25 -21.49
C LEU A 15 -6.24 -27.74 -21.64
N GLY A 16 -7.22 -27.36 -22.45
CA GLY A 16 -7.70 -25.98 -22.57
C GLY A 16 -8.38 -25.41 -21.32
N VAL A 17 -8.81 -26.24 -20.35
CA VAL A 17 -9.52 -25.82 -19.13
C VAL A 17 -8.84 -26.28 -17.84
N ALA A 18 -8.30 -27.49 -17.77
CA ALA A 18 -7.69 -28.07 -16.57
C ALA A 18 -6.41 -27.36 -16.12
N THR A 19 -5.73 -26.66 -17.03
CA THR A 19 -4.54 -25.85 -16.72
C THR A 19 -4.87 -24.52 -16.05
N SER A 20 -6.14 -24.07 -16.11
CA SER A 20 -6.62 -22.85 -15.46
C SER A 20 -6.42 -22.91 -13.95
N ASN A 21 -6.11 -21.75 -13.37
CA ASN A 21 -6.05 -21.54 -11.92
C ASN A 21 -7.42 -21.61 -11.24
N TRP A 22 -8.50 -21.61 -12.03
CA TRP A 22 -9.89 -21.65 -11.58
C TRP A 22 -10.61 -22.96 -11.95
N SER A 23 -9.88 -23.97 -12.43
CA SER A 23 -10.41 -25.24 -12.96
C SER A 23 -11.07 -26.17 -11.93
N GLY A 24 -10.94 -25.89 -10.62
CA GLY A 24 -11.49 -26.72 -9.57
C GLY A 24 -10.86 -28.12 -9.57
N THR A 25 -11.68 -29.16 -9.44
CA THR A 25 -11.24 -30.56 -9.45
C THR A 25 -10.70 -31.02 -10.80
N ASN A 26 -10.96 -30.32 -11.90
CA ASN A 26 -10.42 -30.71 -13.21
C ASN A 26 -8.88 -30.69 -13.24
N SER A 27 -8.24 -29.82 -12.44
CA SER A 27 -6.78 -29.80 -12.30
C SER A 27 -6.20 -31.03 -11.59
N LEU A 28 -7.02 -31.76 -10.82
CA LEU A 28 -6.62 -32.95 -10.08
C LEU A 28 -6.10 -34.05 -11.02
N TYR A 29 -6.72 -34.16 -12.18
CA TYR A 29 -6.37 -35.15 -13.20
C TYR A 29 -5.04 -34.85 -13.90
N LEU A 30 -4.48 -33.64 -13.75
CA LEU A 30 -3.12 -33.34 -14.18
C LEU A 30 -2.13 -33.55 -13.02
N ASN A 31 -2.48 -33.07 -11.83
CA ASN A 31 -1.66 -33.22 -10.64
C ASN A 31 -2.55 -33.07 -9.39
N PRO A 32 -2.59 -34.07 -8.48
CA PRO A 32 -3.41 -33.98 -7.27
C PRO A 32 -3.00 -32.82 -6.35
N ALA A 33 -1.76 -32.33 -6.40
CA ALA A 33 -1.32 -31.18 -5.61
C ALA A 33 -1.95 -29.85 -6.03
N ASN A 34 -2.56 -29.77 -7.23
CA ASN A 34 -3.15 -28.53 -7.74
C ASN A 34 -4.35 -28.03 -6.93
N ILE A 35 -5.04 -28.91 -6.18
CA ILE A 35 -6.16 -28.50 -5.34
C ILE A 35 -5.70 -27.79 -4.05
N ALA A 36 -4.42 -27.89 -3.68
CA ALA A 36 -3.85 -27.10 -2.59
C ALA A 36 -3.72 -25.62 -3.00
N ASP A 37 -4.04 -24.72 -2.07
CA ASP A 37 -4.15 -23.28 -2.36
C ASP A 37 -5.11 -22.97 -3.53
N SER A 38 -6.19 -23.75 -3.67
CA SER A 38 -7.22 -23.49 -4.67
C SER A 38 -7.84 -22.10 -4.50
N ARG A 39 -8.22 -21.46 -5.61
CA ARG A 39 -8.98 -20.18 -5.59
C ARG A 39 -10.43 -20.37 -5.18
N HIS A 40 -10.90 -21.61 -5.16
CA HIS A 40 -12.20 -22.00 -4.61
C HIS A 40 -12.08 -22.36 -3.13
N LYS A 41 -13.06 -21.94 -2.33
CA LYS A 41 -13.28 -22.45 -0.98
C LYS A 41 -13.95 -23.82 -1.05
N PHE A 42 -14.89 -23.97 -1.97
CA PHE A 42 -15.64 -25.19 -2.20
C PHE A 42 -16.09 -25.27 -3.66
N THR A 43 -16.09 -26.46 -4.25
CA THR A 43 -16.68 -26.71 -5.58
C THR A 43 -17.57 -27.95 -5.53
N ILE A 44 -18.69 -27.91 -6.26
CA ILE A 44 -19.53 -29.08 -6.53
C ILE A 44 -19.41 -29.40 -8.01
N ASP A 45 -18.92 -30.58 -8.35
CA ASP A 45 -18.85 -31.04 -9.73
C ASP A 45 -20.18 -31.71 -10.07
N LEU A 46 -20.87 -31.18 -11.07
CA LEU A 46 -22.16 -31.71 -11.50
C LEU A 46 -21.94 -32.87 -12.46
N PHE A 47 -21.31 -32.56 -13.59
CA PHE A 47 -20.91 -33.54 -14.59
C PHE A 47 -19.81 -32.96 -15.48
N SER A 48 -19.00 -33.84 -16.07
CA SER A 48 -18.30 -33.51 -17.30
C SER A 48 -18.27 -34.73 -18.21
N VAL A 49 -18.40 -34.51 -19.50
CA VAL A 49 -18.36 -35.54 -20.51
C VAL A 49 -17.26 -35.20 -21.49
N ASN A 50 -16.57 -36.22 -21.96
CA ASN A 50 -15.56 -36.06 -22.99
C ASN A 50 -15.56 -37.24 -23.95
N VAL A 51 -15.51 -36.87 -25.23
CA VAL A 51 -15.50 -37.75 -26.37
C VAL A 51 -14.60 -37.19 -27.48
N GLY A 52 -13.66 -37.95 -28.03
CA GLY A 52 -12.88 -37.64 -29.26
C GLY A 52 -12.46 -38.76 -30.28
N VAL A 53 -11.19 -39.02 -30.58
CA VAL A 53 -10.57 -40.29 -31.06
C VAL A 53 -9.21 -39.91 -31.60
N ASP A 54 -8.16 -40.67 -31.35
CA ASP A 54 -6.83 -40.37 -31.90
C ASP A 54 -6.27 -41.58 -32.61
N ASN A 55 -5.82 -41.38 -33.84
CA ASN A 55 -5.32 -42.47 -34.66
C ASN A 55 -4.24 -42.00 -35.64
N ASN A 56 -3.33 -42.91 -36.00
CA ASN A 56 -2.38 -42.69 -37.09
C ASN A 56 -2.66 -43.59 -38.32
N LEU A 57 -3.83 -44.26 -38.31
CA LEU A 57 -4.31 -45.15 -39.36
C LEU A 57 -4.84 -44.38 -40.56
N ALA A 58 -5.66 -43.36 -40.32
CA ALA A 58 -6.37 -42.63 -41.34
C ALA A 58 -6.67 -41.19 -40.89
N LYS A 59 -6.77 -40.29 -41.87
CA LYS A 59 -7.39 -38.99 -41.66
C LYS A 59 -8.90 -39.16 -41.73
N ILE A 60 -9.59 -38.59 -40.77
CA ILE A 60 -11.04 -38.63 -40.62
C ILE A 60 -11.60 -37.29 -41.11
N ASP A 61 -12.69 -37.35 -41.88
CA ASP A 61 -13.58 -36.22 -42.13
C ASP A 61 -14.66 -36.18 -41.03
N PRO A 62 -14.52 -35.33 -39.99
CA PRO A 62 -15.37 -35.41 -38.82
C PRO A 62 -16.81 -35.00 -39.09
N LEU A 63 -17.05 -34.08 -40.03
CA LEU A 63 -18.39 -33.60 -40.38
C LEU A 63 -19.16 -34.67 -41.15
N ASN A 64 -18.50 -35.35 -42.09
CA ASN A 64 -19.09 -36.46 -42.84
C ASN A 64 -19.34 -37.69 -41.96
N VAL A 65 -18.42 -37.99 -41.04
CA VAL A 65 -18.61 -39.07 -40.07
C VAL A 65 -19.76 -38.75 -39.11
N PHE A 66 -19.84 -37.51 -38.60
CA PHE A 66 -20.93 -37.09 -37.72
C PHE A 66 -22.29 -37.10 -38.41
N SER A 67 -22.39 -36.61 -39.66
CA SER A 67 -23.65 -36.64 -40.41
C SER A 67 -24.12 -38.06 -40.66
N LYS A 68 -23.23 -38.95 -41.13
CA LYS A 68 -23.55 -40.37 -41.36
C LYS A 68 -23.95 -41.10 -40.08
N ALA A 69 -23.27 -40.82 -38.98
CA ALA A 69 -23.60 -41.40 -37.67
C ALA A 69 -24.96 -40.91 -37.16
N ARG A 70 -25.25 -39.60 -37.30
CA ARG A 70 -26.56 -39.02 -36.95
C ARG A 70 -27.69 -39.61 -37.80
N ASP A 71 -27.42 -39.87 -39.08
CA ASP A 71 -28.38 -40.40 -40.03
C ASP A 71 -28.52 -41.94 -39.94
N GLY A 72 -27.92 -42.57 -38.92
CA GLY A 72 -28.07 -44.01 -38.62
C GLY A 72 -27.43 -44.95 -39.64
N LYS A 73 -26.44 -44.46 -40.40
CA LYS A 73 -25.76 -45.27 -41.42
C LYS A 73 -24.90 -46.37 -40.80
N ASP A 74 -24.79 -47.48 -41.51
CA ASP A 74 -23.97 -48.61 -41.09
C ASP A 74 -22.49 -48.25 -41.04
N ILE A 75 -21.76 -49.02 -40.25
CA ILE A 75 -20.34 -48.77 -39.98
C ILE A 75 -19.45 -48.75 -41.23
N LYS A 76 -19.83 -49.52 -42.24
CA LYS A 76 -19.17 -49.59 -43.55
C LYS A 76 -19.30 -48.27 -44.32
N ASP A 77 -20.44 -47.59 -44.16
CA ASP A 77 -20.69 -46.28 -44.76
C ASP A 77 -19.95 -45.18 -44.01
N ILE A 78 -19.79 -45.33 -42.68
CA ILE A 78 -19.03 -44.41 -41.83
C ILE A 78 -17.53 -44.46 -42.17
N THR A 79 -16.96 -45.67 -42.32
CA THR A 79 -15.52 -45.83 -42.63
C THR A 79 -15.13 -45.39 -44.04
N SER A 80 -16.07 -45.23 -44.97
CA SER A 80 -15.79 -44.62 -46.29
C SER A 80 -15.32 -43.15 -46.20
N GLY A 81 -15.56 -42.48 -45.07
CA GLY A 81 -15.01 -41.15 -44.79
C GLY A 81 -13.54 -41.15 -44.33
N PHE A 82 -12.90 -42.32 -44.21
CA PHE A 82 -11.52 -42.45 -43.77
C PHE A 82 -10.54 -42.44 -44.95
N GLN A 83 -9.58 -41.54 -44.90
CA GLN A 83 -8.45 -41.52 -45.82
C GLN A 83 -7.27 -42.25 -45.17
N TYR A 84 -7.14 -43.55 -45.47
CA TYR A 84 -6.10 -44.40 -44.92
C TYR A 84 -4.69 -43.91 -45.29
N ASN A 85 -3.79 -43.94 -44.30
CA ASN A 85 -2.37 -43.66 -44.48
C ASN A 85 -1.66 -44.85 -45.17
N THR A 86 -0.41 -44.69 -45.59
CA THR A 86 0.40 -45.76 -46.21
C THR A 86 1.30 -46.51 -45.23
N LYS A 87 1.13 -46.29 -43.91
CA LYS A 87 1.98 -46.90 -42.87
C LYS A 87 1.60 -48.37 -42.63
N ASP A 88 2.57 -49.27 -42.75
CA ASP A 88 2.40 -50.72 -42.52
C ASP A 88 1.75 -51.07 -41.16
N LYS A 89 2.03 -50.27 -40.12
CA LYS A 89 1.43 -50.45 -38.79
C LYS A 89 0.77 -49.17 -38.32
N PHE A 90 -0.29 -49.35 -37.54
CA PHE A 90 -1.03 -48.25 -36.94
C PHE A 90 -1.32 -48.50 -35.47
N SER A 91 -1.86 -47.47 -34.88
CA SER A 91 -2.13 -47.32 -33.47
C SER A 91 -3.35 -46.43 -33.33
N ILE A 92 -4.31 -46.88 -32.54
CA ILE A 92 -5.51 -46.13 -32.22
C ILE A 92 -5.61 -46.06 -30.71
N MET A 93 -5.71 -44.85 -30.18
CA MET A 93 -6.16 -44.64 -28.82
C MET A 93 -7.61 -44.19 -28.87
N MET A 94 -8.48 -44.95 -28.23
CA MET A 94 -9.87 -44.57 -28.05
C MET A 94 -10.23 -44.62 -26.54
N PRO A 95 -9.97 -43.61 -25.70
CA PRO A 95 -10.77 -43.47 -24.50
C PRO A 95 -12.19 -43.08 -24.94
N ALA A 96 -12.99 -44.09 -25.30
CA ALA A 96 -14.23 -44.01 -26.05
C ALA A 96 -15.37 -43.29 -25.30
N ALA A 97 -15.24 -43.04 -24.00
CA ALA A 97 -16.03 -42.08 -23.27
C ALA A 97 -15.41 -41.85 -21.89
N GLU A 98 -15.42 -40.61 -21.43
CA GLU A 98 -15.16 -40.29 -20.03
C GLU A 98 -16.29 -39.43 -19.49
N VAL A 99 -16.88 -39.88 -18.38
CA VAL A 99 -17.83 -39.09 -17.60
C VAL A 99 -17.25 -38.88 -16.21
N ARG A 100 -17.23 -37.63 -15.73
CA ARG A 100 -16.89 -37.29 -14.35
C ARG A 100 -18.12 -36.74 -13.65
N GLY A 101 -18.17 -36.93 -12.33
CA GLY A 101 -19.22 -36.37 -11.49
C GLY A 101 -20.35 -37.36 -11.19
N PRO A 102 -21.08 -37.16 -10.07
CA PRO A 102 -20.94 -36.02 -9.14
C PRO A 102 -19.67 -36.07 -8.28
N GLY A 103 -19.22 -34.91 -7.82
CA GLY A 103 -18.02 -34.79 -6.98
C GLY A 103 -17.98 -33.46 -6.23
N PHE A 104 -16.99 -33.30 -5.33
CA PHE A 104 -16.75 -32.02 -4.67
C PHE A 104 -15.30 -31.85 -4.24
N MET A 105 -14.91 -30.61 -3.98
CA MET A 105 -13.65 -30.25 -3.34
C MET A 105 -13.90 -29.19 -2.28
N VAL A 106 -13.24 -29.30 -1.14
CA VAL A 106 -13.27 -28.33 -0.05
C VAL A 106 -11.85 -27.92 0.34
N SER A 107 -11.62 -26.61 0.44
CA SER A 107 -10.41 -26.06 1.08
C SER A 107 -10.63 -25.92 2.57
N ILE A 108 -9.75 -26.54 3.37
CA ILE A 108 -9.76 -26.50 4.83
C ILE A 108 -8.66 -25.56 5.30
N GLY A 109 -9.06 -24.43 5.86
CA GLY A 109 -8.14 -23.36 6.24
C GLY A 109 -7.37 -22.80 5.04
N SER A 110 -6.10 -22.45 5.26
CA SER A 110 -5.22 -21.86 4.24
C SER A 110 -4.35 -22.89 3.51
N LYS A 111 -4.11 -24.06 4.10
CA LYS A 111 -3.09 -25.01 3.62
C LYS A 111 -3.65 -26.29 3.03
N HIS A 112 -4.82 -26.77 3.47
CA HIS A 112 -5.29 -28.13 3.17
C HIS A 112 -6.47 -28.11 2.21
N SER A 113 -6.62 -29.16 1.42
CA SER A 113 -7.80 -29.38 0.58
C SER A 113 -8.08 -30.86 0.42
N ILE A 114 -9.37 -31.22 0.39
CA ILE A 114 -9.87 -32.58 0.19
C ILE A 114 -10.82 -32.56 -1.00
N ALA A 115 -10.81 -33.61 -1.81
CA ALA A 115 -11.79 -33.81 -2.87
C ALA A 115 -12.31 -35.25 -2.89
N LEU A 116 -13.60 -35.40 -3.20
CA LEU A 116 -14.23 -36.68 -3.54
C LEU A 116 -14.70 -36.59 -4.99
N THR A 117 -14.24 -37.51 -5.82
CA THR A 117 -14.55 -37.51 -7.26
C THR A 117 -15.11 -38.85 -7.67
N THR A 118 -16.03 -38.84 -8.64
CA THR A 118 -16.49 -40.05 -9.33
C THR A 118 -16.17 -39.94 -10.81
N ARG A 119 -15.90 -41.09 -11.43
CA ARG A 119 -15.53 -41.16 -12.85
C ARG A 119 -15.99 -42.48 -13.45
N VAL A 120 -16.39 -42.45 -14.72
CA VAL A 120 -16.61 -43.63 -15.56
C VAL A 120 -15.71 -43.49 -16.78
N ARG A 121 -15.00 -44.56 -17.12
CA ARG A 121 -14.09 -44.62 -18.25
C ARG A 121 -14.39 -45.82 -19.11
N LEU A 122 -14.54 -45.58 -20.41
CA LEU A 122 -14.42 -46.58 -21.45
C LEU A 122 -13.12 -46.32 -22.19
N MET A 123 -12.22 -47.32 -22.22
CA MET A 123 -11.00 -47.29 -23.04
C MET A 123 -11.02 -48.43 -24.02
N ASN A 124 -10.52 -48.18 -25.23
CA ASN A 124 -10.30 -49.13 -26.30
C ASN A 124 -9.03 -48.68 -27.03
N GLN A 125 -8.01 -49.52 -26.99
CA GLN A 125 -6.69 -49.17 -27.50
C GLN A 125 -6.23 -50.26 -28.45
N PHE A 126 -5.77 -49.86 -29.62
CA PHE A 126 -5.01 -50.68 -30.55
C PHE A 126 -3.58 -50.16 -30.61
N ASP A 127 -2.61 -50.98 -30.26
CA ASP A 127 -1.20 -50.67 -30.38
C ASP A 127 -0.54 -51.55 -31.43
N ASN A 128 0.25 -50.91 -32.29
CA ASN A 128 1.17 -51.55 -33.22
C ASN A 128 0.51 -52.66 -34.08
N LEU A 129 -0.75 -52.44 -34.49
CA LEU A 129 -1.50 -53.39 -35.32
C LEU A 129 -1.12 -53.21 -36.80
N ASN A 130 -0.97 -54.30 -37.54
CA ASN A 130 -0.70 -54.25 -38.97
C ASN A 130 -1.92 -53.68 -39.72
N GLN A 131 -1.69 -52.68 -40.56
CA GLN A 131 -2.74 -51.98 -41.30
C GLN A 131 -3.43 -52.90 -42.31
N GLN A 132 -2.66 -53.72 -43.01
CA GLN A 132 -3.20 -54.65 -44.01
C GLN A 132 -4.13 -55.65 -43.33
N LEU A 133 -3.68 -56.28 -42.24
CA LEU A 133 -4.51 -57.17 -41.41
C LEU A 133 -5.82 -56.50 -40.97
N PHE A 134 -5.76 -55.27 -40.48
CA PHE A 134 -6.96 -54.55 -40.05
C PHE A 134 -7.89 -54.26 -41.21
N ARG A 135 -7.38 -53.74 -42.32
CA ARG A 135 -8.18 -53.44 -43.52
C ARG A 135 -8.83 -54.69 -44.11
N THR A 136 -8.15 -55.83 -44.10
CA THR A 136 -8.75 -57.12 -44.48
C THR A 136 -10.02 -57.44 -43.68
N ILE A 137 -10.05 -57.04 -42.40
CA ILE A 137 -11.18 -57.30 -41.51
C ILE A 137 -12.29 -56.27 -41.68
N VAL A 138 -11.96 -55.00 -41.94
CA VAL A 138 -12.92 -53.87 -41.85
C VAL A 138 -13.25 -53.19 -43.18
N ASP A 139 -12.46 -53.38 -44.23
CA ASP A 139 -12.58 -52.72 -45.54
C ASP A 139 -12.88 -53.76 -46.62
N SER A 140 -14.15 -53.89 -46.99
CA SER A 140 -14.61 -54.86 -48.01
C SER A 140 -14.12 -54.56 -49.42
N THR A 141 -13.50 -53.39 -49.65
CA THR A 141 -12.92 -53.01 -50.94
C THR A 141 -11.44 -53.36 -51.05
N PHE A 142 -10.83 -53.81 -49.94
CA PHE A 142 -9.41 -54.12 -49.90
C PHE A 142 -9.14 -55.56 -50.36
N ASN A 143 -8.45 -55.72 -51.50
CA ASN A 143 -8.02 -57.03 -52.00
C ASN A 143 -6.62 -57.37 -51.45
N VAL A 144 -6.51 -58.51 -50.78
CA VAL A 144 -5.38 -58.83 -49.88
C VAL A 144 -4.75 -60.20 -50.15
N ASN A 145 -5.14 -60.86 -51.25
CA ASN A 145 -4.77 -62.25 -51.49
C ASN A 145 -3.23 -62.42 -51.56
N GLY A 146 -2.67 -63.27 -50.68
CA GLY A 146 -1.25 -63.59 -50.62
C GLY A 146 -0.40 -62.65 -49.74
N GLN A 147 -1.00 -61.72 -48.98
CA GLN A 147 -0.22 -60.83 -48.11
C GLN A 147 0.24 -61.52 -46.82
N SER A 148 1.54 -61.37 -46.52
CA SER A 148 2.12 -61.79 -45.24
C SER A 148 1.77 -60.77 -44.15
N LEU A 149 1.04 -61.23 -43.16
CA LEU A 149 0.59 -60.48 -41.99
C LEU A 149 1.59 -60.70 -40.85
N LYS A 150 2.63 -59.88 -40.82
CA LYS A 150 3.62 -59.88 -39.74
C LYS A 150 3.31 -58.78 -38.73
N ALA A 151 2.82 -59.17 -37.57
CA ALA A 151 2.55 -58.26 -36.46
C ALA A 151 3.29 -58.74 -35.20
N ALA A 152 4.49 -58.20 -34.97
CA ALA A 152 5.18 -58.37 -33.70
C ALA A 152 4.72 -57.31 -32.70
N LYS A 153 4.49 -57.72 -31.44
CA LYS A 153 4.18 -56.87 -30.29
C LYS A 153 2.96 -55.98 -30.48
N PHE A 154 1.83 -56.57 -30.86
CA PHE A 154 0.56 -55.84 -30.92
C PHE A 154 -0.24 -56.04 -29.63
N ASN A 155 -1.01 -55.03 -29.25
CA ASN A 155 -1.91 -55.08 -28.11
C ASN A 155 -3.22 -54.38 -28.47
N TRP A 156 -4.31 -55.12 -28.43
CA TRP A 156 -5.64 -54.57 -28.39
C TRP A 156 -6.23 -54.79 -26.99
N THR A 157 -6.65 -53.73 -26.31
CA THR A 157 -7.32 -53.82 -25.01
C THR A 157 -8.49 -52.85 -24.97
N ALA A 158 -9.68 -53.35 -24.64
CA ALA A 158 -10.85 -52.53 -24.33
C ALA A 158 -11.37 -52.84 -22.93
N GLN A 159 -11.76 -51.81 -22.19
CA GLN A 159 -12.13 -51.90 -20.78
C GLN A 159 -13.15 -50.81 -20.41
N LEU A 160 -14.18 -51.18 -19.65
CA LEU A 160 -15.13 -50.26 -19.01
C LEU A 160 -15.03 -50.38 -17.50
N TRP A 161 -14.91 -49.26 -16.81
CA TRP A 161 -14.87 -49.23 -15.35
C TRP A 161 -15.32 -47.89 -14.78
N SER A 162 -15.67 -47.91 -13.51
CA SER A 162 -16.00 -46.74 -12.70
C SER A 162 -15.02 -46.58 -11.54
N GLU A 163 -14.91 -45.36 -11.01
CA GLU A 163 -13.94 -44.98 -9.99
C GLU A 163 -14.56 -44.06 -8.95
N ILE A 164 -14.16 -44.25 -7.71
CA ILE A 164 -14.36 -43.32 -6.60
C ILE A 164 -12.98 -42.89 -6.12
N GLY A 165 -12.66 -41.61 -6.23
CA GLY A 165 -11.37 -41.03 -5.86
C GLY A 165 -11.48 -40.13 -4.64
N LEU A 166 -10.69 -40.40 -3.60
CA LEU A 166 -10.47 -39.52 -2.47
C LEU A 166 -9.09 -38.87 -2.61
N SER A 167 -9.07 -37.55 -2.68
CA SER A 167 -7.84 -36.78 -2.84
C SER A 167 -7.58 -35.88 -1.67
N TYR A 168 -6.32 -35.73 -1.31
CA TYR A 168 -5.85 -34.79 -0.32
C TYR A 168 -4.62 -34.05 -0.86
N ALA A 169 -4.58 -32.74 -0.68
CA ALA A 169 -3.42 -31.93 -0.99
C ALA A 169 -3.17 -30.87 0.08
N ALA A 170 -1.91 -30.51 0.25
CA ALA A 170 -1.51 -29.49 1.19
C ALA A 170 -0.38 -28.60 0.65
N VAL A 171 -0.35 -27.35 1.13
CA VAL A 171 0.86 -26.51 1.08
C VAL A 171 1.83 -27.05 2.13
N ILE A 172 2.88 -27.74 1.68
CA ILE A 172 3.88 -28.40 2.53
C ILE A 172 4.87 -27.37 3.08
N TRP A 173 5.28 -26.43 2.23
CA TRP A 173 6.22 -25.38 2.59
C TRP A 173 5.88 -24.09 1.86
N GLU A 174 6.03 -22.97 2.55
CA GLU A 174 5.77 -21.63 2.02
C GLU A 174 6.69 -20.64 2.72
N ASN A 175 7.48 -19.91 1.93
CA ASN A 175 8.08 -18.65 2.33
C ASN A 175 7.61 -17.58 1.32
N LYS A 176 7.63 -16.30 1.67
CA LYS A 176 7.03 -15.21 0.87
C LYS A 176 7.13 -15.38 -0.66
N GLN A 177 8.32 -15.74 -1.17
CA GLN A 177 8.60 -15.87 -2.60
C GLN A 177 8.45 -17.30 -3.17
N HIS A 178 8.33 -18.33 -2.34
CA HIS A 178 8.38 -19.71 -2.77
C HIS A 178 7.34 -20.57 -2.07
N GLN A 179 6.67 -21.45 -2.82
CA GLN A 179 5.69 -22.37 -2.25
C GLN A 179 5.85 -23.77 -2.84
N VAL A 180 5.76 -24.79 -1.99
CA VAL A 180 5.73 -26.20 -2.38
C VAL A 180 4.41 -26.81 -1.90
N LYS A 181 3.72 -27.48 -2.83
CA LYS A 181 2.49 -28.23 -2.59
C LYS A 181 2.74 -29.70 -2.89
N GLY A 182 2.11 -30.57 -2.12
CA GLY A 182 2.03 -31.99 -2.44
C GLY A 182 0.61 -32.48 -2.32
N GLY A 183 0.30 -33.51 -3.09
CA GLY A 183 -1.02 -34.12 -3.06
C GLY A 183 -0.97 -35.56 -3.51
N PHE A 184 -1.99 -36.30 -3.10
CA PHE A 184 -2.22 -37.66 -3.53
C PHE A 184 -3.72 -37.90 -3.74
N THR A 185 -4.01 -38.89 -4.57
CA THR A 185 -5.36 -39.43 -4.76
C THR A 185 -5.31 -40.92 -4.46
N ALA A 186 -6.21 -41.42 -3.62
CA ALA A 186 -6.51 -42.84 -3.51
C ALA A 186 -7.78 -43.14 -4.32
N ARG A 187 -7.75 -44.16 -5.17
CA ARG A 187 -8.88 -44.57 -6.01
C ARG A 187 -9.32 -45.99 -5.70
N TYR A 188 -10.62 -46.17 -5.52
CA TYR A 188 -11.27 -47.46 -5.62
C TYR A 188 -11.88 -47.60 -7.02
N MET A 189 -11.60 -48.71 -7.69
CA MET A 189 -12.02 -48.95 -9.07
C MET A 189 -12.89 -50.20 -9.16
N MET A 190 -14.00 -50.05 -9.87
CA MET A 190 -15.00 -51.09 -10.10
C MET A 190 -15.03 -51.38 -11.59
N GLY A 191 -14.47 -52.52 -11.97
CA GLY A 191 -14.40 -52.97 -13.35
C GLY A 191 -15.72 -53.62 -13.77
N ALA A 192 -16.39 -53.03 -14.76
CA ALA A 192 -17.56 -53.63 -15.38
C ALA A 192 -17.12 -54.82 -16.27
N GLY A 193 -15.98 -54.69 -16.95
CA GLY A 193 -15.41 -55.76 -17.76
C GLY A 193 -14.34 -55.28 -18.74
N TYR A 194 -13.71 -56.24 -19.41
CA TYR A 194 -12.63 -56.01 -20.37
C TYR A 194 -12.57 -57.10 -21.44
N VAL A 195 -11.93 -56.77 -22.56
CA VAL A 195 -11.43 -57.69 -23.58
C VAL A 195 -10.01 -57.28 -23.95
N SER A 196 -9.15 -58.25 -24.20
CA SER A 196 -7.76 -58.01 -24.60
C SER A 196 -7.27 -59.09 -25.54
N LEU A 197 -6.55 -58.67 -26.58
CA LEU A 197 -5.86 -59.51 -27.55
C LEU A 197 -4.43 -59.00 -27.68
N VAL A 198 -3.46 -59.79 -27.21
CA VAL A 198 -2.04 -59.40 -27.17
C VAL A 198 -1.20 -60.48 -27.83
N SER A 199 -0.21 -60.08 -28.63
CA SER A 199 0.76 -61.03 -29.20
C SER A 199 2.13 -60.39 -29.32
N ASN A 200 3.19 -61.14 -28.99
CA ASN A 200 4.57 -60.67 -29.19
C ASN A 200 5.06 -60.93 -30.61
N ASN A 201 4.54 -61.96 -31.27
CA ASN A 201 4.91 -62.41 -32.59
C ASN A 201 3.73 -63.13 -33.25
N LEU A 202 2.94 -62.38 -34.03
CA LEU A 202 1.97 -62.93 -34.98
C LEU A 202 2.64 -62.97 -36.36
N ASP A 203 2.94 -64.18 -36.84
CA ASP A 203 3.35 -64.43 -38.21
C ASP A 203 2.27 -65.28 -38.89
N ALA A 204 1.49 -64.64 -39.75
CA ALA A 204 0.42 -65.28 -40.49
C ALA A 204 0.42 -64.83 -41.96
N THR A 205 -0.17 -65.61 -42.86
CA THR A 205 -0.39 -65.20 -44.26
C THR A 205 -1.88 -65.26 -44.57
N TYR A 206 -2.41 -64.17 -45.13
CA TYR A 206 -3.80 -64.09 -45.56
C TYR A 206 -3.94 -64.52 -47.01
N THR A 207 -4.91 -65.38 -47.27
CA THR A 207 -5.33 -65.80 -48.61
C THR A 207 -6.86 -65.78 -48.65
N TYR A 208 -7.46 -65.40 -49.77
CA TYR A 208 -8.91 -65.42 -49.94
C TYR A 208 -9.29 -66.45 -51.00
N ASP A 209 -10.26 -67.30 -50.66
CA ASP A 209 -10.83 -68.31 -51.54
C ASP A 209 -12.35 -68.08 -51.68
N GLN A 210 -12.91 -68.25 -52.88
CA GLN A 210 -14.34 -68.05 -53.10
C GLN A 210 -15.21 -69.11 -52.41
N GLN A 211 -14.69 -70.31 -52.15
CA GLN A 211 -15.43 -71.37 -51.46
C GLN A 211 -15.31 -71.27 -49.93
N ASN A 212 -14.10 -71.04 -49.43
CA ASN A 212 -13.80 -71.06 -47.98
C ASN A 212 -13.71 -69.66 -47.33
N GLY A 213 -13.82 -68.60 -48.13
CA GLY A 213 -13.70 -67.22 -47.68
C GLY A 213 -12.26 -66.84 -47.31
N ALA A 214 -12.13 -65.98 -46.28
CA ALA A 214 -10.84 -65.57 -45.74
C ALA A 214 -10.09 -66.76 -45.12
N ILE A 215 -8.83 -66.98 -45.45
CA ILE A 215 -7.98 -68.02 -44.85
C ILE A 215 -6.75 -67.36 -44.24
N LEU A 216 -6.50 -67.64 -42.95
CA LEU A 216 -5.35 -67.16 -42.21
C LEU A 216 -4.44 -68.35 -41.87
N ASN A 217 -3.29 -68.43 -42.54
CA ASN A 217 -2.28 -69.45 -42.30
C ASN A 217 -1.28 -68.97 -41.24
N LEU A 218 -1.39 -69.47 -40.02
CA LEU A 218 -0.50 -69.19 -38.91
C LEU A 218 0.82 -69.96 -39.08
N GLN A 219 1.94 -69.25 -39.05
CA GLN A 219 3.29 -69.84 -39.13
C GLN A 219 3.96 -69.86 -37.76
N LYS A 220 4.03 -68.71 -37.09
CA LYS A 220 4.61 -68.63 -35.74
C LYS A 220 3.85 -67.57 -34.96
N THR A 221 2.89 -68.03 -34.18
CA THR A 221 1.93 -67.16 -33.49
C THR A 221 1.93 -67.41 -31.99
N ASP A 222 1.87 -66.34 -31.20
CA ASP A 222 1.60 -66.35 -29.74
C ASP A 222 0.47 -65.34 -29.42
N VAL A 223 -0.77 -65.70 -29.75
CA VAL A 223 -1.92 -64.81 -29.53
C VAL A 223 -2.59 -65.14 -28.20
N HIS A 224 -2.64 -64.15 -27.32
CA HIS A 224 -3.32 -64.23 -26.03
C HIS A 224 -4.65 -63.47 -26.08
N TYR A 225 -5.76 -64.19 -26.15
CA TYR A 225 -7.10 -63.64 -26.05
C TYR A 225 -7.63 -63.79 -24.62
N ARG A 226 -8.08 -62.70 -24.00
CA ARG A 226 -8.61 -62.68 -22.64
C ARG A 226 -9.84 -61.78 -22.59
N TYR A 227 -10.89 -62.22 -21.91
CA TYR A 227 -12.03 -61.36 -21.59
C TYR A 227 -12.63 -61.73 -20.25
N GLY A 228 -13.36 -60.80 -19.64
CA GLY A 228 -14.02 -61.01 -18.37
C GLY A 228 -14.94 -59.87 -17.96
N GLY A 229 -15.82 -60.13 -17.00
CA GLY A 229 -16.91 -59.24 -16.60
C GLY A 229 -18.12 -59.28 -17.53
N ALA A 230 -18.85 -58.16 -17.62
CA ALA A 230 -20.07 -58.06 -18.40
C ALA A 230 -19.84 -58.26 -19.90
N ASN A 231 -20.78 -58.93 -20.58
CA ASN A 231 -20.73 -59.13 -22.03
C ASN A 231 -21.07 -57.83 -22.76
N PHE A 232 -20.06 -57.02 -23.09
CA PHE A 232 -20.23 -55.79 -23.90
C PHE A 232 -20.72 -56.03 -25.33
N PHE A 233 -20.70 -57.28 -25.78
CA PHE A 233 -20.81 -57.66 -27.19
C PHE A 233 -22.14 -58.34 -27.54
N ASN A 234 -22.98 -58.66 -26.55
CA ASN A 234 -24.29 -59.28 -26.76
C ASN A 234 -25.38 -58.37 -26.18
N GLY A 235 -26.00 -57.54 -27.02
CA GLY A 235 -27.22 -56.79 -26.70
C GLY A 235 -27.13 -55.30 -27.01
N GLY A 236 -27.71 -54.89 -28.14
CA GLY A 236 -27.85 -53.49 -28.55
C GLY A 236 -28.97 -52.75 -27.81
N GLY A 237 -28.95 -52.74 -26.48
CA GLY A 237 -29.94 -52.02 -25.65
C GLY A 237 -29.29 -51.09 -24.64
N ASN A 238 -29.88 -49.91 -24.42
CA ASN A 238 -29.46 -48.93 -23.39
C ASN A 238 -29.39 -49.53 -21.97
N SER A 239 -30.11 -50.62 -21.69
CA SER A 239 -30.14 -51.30 -20.38
C SER A 239 -28.86 -52.09 -20.07
N VAL A 240 -28.11 -52.58 -21.06
CA VAL A 240 -26.94 -53.43 -20.84
C VAL A 240 -25.76 -52.64 -20.25
N ILE A 241 -25.63 -51.36 -20.59
CA ILE A 241 -24.54 -50.50 -20.09
C ILE A 241 -24.86 -50.03 -18.66
N THR A 242 -26.10 -49.62 -18.38
CA THR A 242 -26.51 -49.14 -17.05
C THR A 242 -26.54 -50.23 -16.01
N ASP A 243 -27.05 -51.42 -16.35
CA ASP A 243 -27.20 -52.53 -15.39
C ASP A 243 -25.84 -53.16 -15.04
N ASN A 244 -24.87 -53.11 -15.95
CA ASN A 244 -23.54 -53.67 -15.76
C ASN A 244 -22.48 -52.67 -15.27
N LEU A 245 -22.75 -51.36 -15.29
CA LEU A 245 -21.87 -50.31 -14.76
C LEU A 245 -21.66 -50.42 -13.24
N VAL A 246 -22.61 -51.05 -12.54
CA VAL A 246 -22.56 -51.36 -11.10
C VAL A 246 -22.12 -52.82 -10.86
N SER A 247 -21.94 -53.62 -11.91
CA SER A 247 -21.46 -55.00 -11.78
C SER A 247 -20.02 -55.01 -11.25
N ASN A 248 -19.81 -55.64 -10.10
CA ASN A 248 -18.53 -55.67 -9.40
C ASN A 248 -17.63 -56.81 -9.93
N SER A 249 -17.52 -56.92 -11.26
CA SER A 249 -16.83 -58.01 -11.95
C SER A 249 -15.31 -57.95 -11.80
N GLY A 250 -14.77 -56.74 -11.59
CA GLY A 250 -13.39 -56.50 -11.22
C GLY A 250 -13.25 -55.45 -10.13
N LYS A 251 -12.19 -55.59 -9.33
CA LYS A 251 -11.84 -54.67 -8.24
C LYS A 251 -10.40 -54.21 -8.38
N GLY A 252 -10.16 -52.93 -8.14
CA GLY A 252 -8.81 -52.37 -8.17
C GLY A 252 -8.63 -51.26 -7.15
N ILE A 253 -7.39 -51.09 -6.72
CA ILE A 253 -6.93 -49.92 -5.96
C ILE A 253 -5.87 -49.23 -6.79
N GLY A 254 -5.95 -47.91 -6.85
CA GLY A 254 -5.02 -47.10 -7.61
C GLY A 254 -4.85 -45.72 -6.98
N GLY A 255 -4.13 -44.85 -7.67
CA GLY A 255 -3.93 -43.50 -7.18
C GLY A 255 -3.10 -42.61 -8.06
N ASP A 256 -2.90 -41.39 -7.57
CA ASP A 256 -2.01 -40.39 -8.13
C ASP A 256 -1.11 -39.84 -7.04
N LEU A 257 0.09 -39.43 -7.43
CA LEU A 257 1.02 -38.67 -6.60
C LEU A 257 1.48 -37.45 -7.37
N GLY A 258 1.59 -36.31 -6.70
CA GLY A 258 2.06 -35.10 -7.36
C GLY A 258 2.62 -34.05 -6.42
N VAL A 259 3.51 -33.25 -6.99
CA VAL A 259 4.17 -32.11 -6.35
C VAL A 259 4.10 -30.90 -7.27
N VAL A 260 3.96 -29.72 -6.68
CA VAL A 260 3.97 -28.43 -7.38
C VAL A 260 4.87 -27.48 -6.63
N TYR A 261 5.73 -26.78 -7.35
CA TYR A 261 6.56 -25.69 -6.85
C TYR A 261 6.16 -24.39 -7.56
N GLU A 262 5.96 -23.32 -6.79
CA GLU A 262 5.62 -22.00 -7.30
C GLU A 262 6.66 -20.97 -6.87
N PHE A 263 7.17 -20.22 -7.85
CA PHE A 263 7.99 -19.03 -7.65
C PHE A 263 7.14 -17.78 -7.77
N ARG A 264 7.16 -16.95 -6.73
CA ARG A 264 6.20 -15.87 -6.47
C ARG A 264 6.91 -14.57 -6.06
N PRO A 265 7.77 -13.99 -6.92
CA PRO A 265 8.63 -12.85 -6.55
C PRO A 265 7.86 -11.59 -6.12
N HIS A 266 6.66 -11.38 -6.67
CA HIS A 266 5.84 -10.18 -6.42
C HIS A 266 4.88 -10.32 -5.24
N TYR A 267 5.33 -10.91 -4.13
CA TYR A 267 4.44 -11.28 -3.03
C TYR A 267 3.65 -10.13 -2.40
N LYS A 268 4.24 -8.93 -2.36
CA LYS A 268 3.58 -7.72 -1.86
C LYS A 268 2.29 -7.35 -2.60
N SER A 269 2.13 -7.75 -3.87
CA SER A 269 0.95 -7.43 -4.70
C SER A 269 -0.31 -8.21 -4.33
N TYR A 270 -0.15 -9.30 -3.57
CA TYR A 270 -1.23 -10.17 -3.13
C TYR A 270 -1.20 -10.42 -1.62
N THR A 271 -0.51 -9.58 -0.86
CA THR A 271 -0.61 -9.54 0.61
C THR A 271 -1.37 -8.31 1.06
N TYR A 272 -2.05 -8.40 2.20
CA TYR A 272 -2.75 -7.27 2.82
C TYR A 272 -2.74 -7.40 4.34
N ASP A 273 -2.94 -6.28 5.02
CA ASP A 273 -3.08 -6.21 6.46
C ASP A 273 -4.57 -6.06 6.81
N MET A 274 -5.02 -6.76 7.84
CA MET A 274 -6.42 -6.72 8.29
C MET A 274 -6.60 -7.34 9.66
N ASP A 275 -7.53 -6.82 10.45
CA ASP A 275 -7.92 -7.34 11.76
C ASP A 275 -6.72 -7.57 12.71
N GLY A 276 -5.80 -6.58 12.77
CA GLY A 276 -4.59 -6.65 13.60
C GLY A 276 -3.54 -7.67 13.13
N LYS A 277 -3.69 -8.22 11.92
CA LYS A 277 -2.71 -9.15 11.33
C LYS A 277 -2.07 -8.53 10.10
N THR A 278 -0.76 -8.66 9.99
CA THR A 278 0.01 -8.16 8.86
C THR A 278 0.44 -9.28 7.90
N GLY A 279 0.63 -8.93 6.63
CA GLY A 279 1.16 -9.84 5.60
C GLY A 279 0.24 -11.02 5.25
N ILE A 280 -1.09 -10.86 5.39
CA ILE A 280 -2.06 -11.91 5.06
C ILE A 280 -2.06 -12.14 3.54
N VAL A 281 -1.88 -13.39 3.13
CA VAL A 281 -1.91 -13.78 1.71
C VAL A 281 -3.35 -13.80 1.16
N ASP A 282 -3.63 -12.99 0.14
CA ASP A 282 -4.88 -12.98 -0.62
C ASP A 282 -4.94 -14.20 -1.56
N ARG A 283 -5.51 -15.29 -1.04
CA ARG A 283 -5.69 -16.55 -1.78
C ARG A 283 -6.79 -16.49 -2.84
N SER A 284 -7.45 -15.35 -3.04
CA SER A 284 -8.38 -15.15 -4.17
C SER A 284 -7.70 -14.71 -5.46
N LYS A 285 -6.44 -14.26 -5.39
CA LYS A 285 -5.63 -13.85 -6.56
C LYS A 285 -4.71 -14.96 -7.03
N ASN A 286 -4.29 -14.91 -8.28
CA ASN A 286 -3.19 -15.73 -8.79
C ASN A 286 -1.85 -15.13 -8.34
N GLN A 287 -0.91 -15.96 -7.86
CA GLN A 287 0.22 -15.52 -7.03
C GLN A 287 1.61 -15.82 -7.62
N TYR A 288 1.71 -16.74 -8.57
CA TYR A 288 2.99 -17.20 -9.12
C TYR A 288 3.38 -16.46 -10.39
N LEU A 289 4.70 -16.27 -10.56
CA LEU A 289 5.30 -15.97 -11.86
C LEU A 289 5.56 -17.26 -12.63
N LEU A 290 6.12 -18.27 -11.96
CA LEU A 290 6.39 -19.60 -12.52
C LEU A 290 5.83 -20.68 -11.61
N ARG A 291 5.23 -21.72 -12.20
CA ARG A 291 4.77 -22.93 -11.53
C ARG A 291 5.35 -24.16 -12.22
N PHE A 292 6.11 -24.96 -11.49
CA PHE A 292 6.63 -26.24 -11.93
C PHE A 292 5.80 -27.34 -11.28
N SER A 293 5.46 -28.37 -12.02
CA SER A 293 4.62 -29.47 -11.54
C SER A 293 5.13 -30.80 -12.07
N ALA A 294 5.08 -31.82 -11.23
CA ALA A 294 5.38 -33.19 -11.58
C ALA A 294 4.38 -34.12 -10.90
N ALA A 295 3.81 -35.06 -11.64
CA ALA A 295 2.88 -36.04 -11.12
C ALA A 295 3.03 -37.39 -11.83
N VAL A 296 2.76 -38.47 -11.10
CA VAL A 296 2.49 -39.78 -11.66
C VAL A 296 1.02 -40.09 -11.40
N THR A 297 0.25 -40.26 -12.47
CA THR A 297 -1.20 -40.42 -12.42
C THR A 297 -1.61 -41.80 -12.92
N ASP A 298 -2.81 -42.26 -12.50
CA ASP A 298 -3.38 -43.55 -12.88
C ASP A 298 -2.47 -44.74 -12.55
N ILE A 299 -1.88 -44.73 -11.35
CA ILE A 299 -1.11 -45.85 -10.81
C ILE A 299 -2.09 -46.96 -10.42
N GLY A 300 -1.81 -48.20 -10.84
CA GLY A 300 -2.53 -49.38 -10.38
C GLY A 300 -3.08 -50.27 -11.48
N ALA A 301 -3.98 -51.18 -11.11
CA ALA A 301 -4.61 -52.14 -12.01
C ALA A 301 -5.96 -52.59 -11.45
N ILE A 302 -6.84 -53.08 -12.33
CA ILE A 302 -8.10 -53.71 -11.96
C ILE A 302 -7.94 -55.23 -12.11
N LYS A 303 -8.22 -55.97 -11.03
CA LYS A 303 -8.23 -57.43 -11.02
C LYS A 303 -9.65 -57.92 -11.25
N TYR A 304 -9.87 -58.62 -12.35
CA TYR A 304 -11.11 -59.32 -12.65
C TYR A 304 -11.02 -60.74 -12.12
N THR A 305 -12.07 -61.23 -11.47
CA THR A 305 -12.14 -62.60 -10.93
C THR A 305 -13.33 -63.39 -11.46
N ASN A 306 -14.36 -62.72 -11.96
CA ASN A 306 -15.62 -63.33 -12.35
C ASN A 306 -15.76 -63.34 -13.88
N GLY A 307 -16.23 -64.45 -14.45
CA GLY A 307 -16.48 -64.58 -15.89
C GLY A 307 -15.21 -64.55 -16.77
N ASN A 308 -14.02 -64.64 -16.17
CA ASN A 308 -12.77 -64.60 -16.92
C ASN A 308 -12.55 -65.88 -17.73
N LYS A 309 -12.29 -65.68 -19.02
CA LYS A 309 -11.94 -66.72 -19.97
C LYS A 309 -10.70 -66.27 -20.75
N GLN A 310 -9.74 -67.17 -20.91
CA GLN A 310 -8.54 -66.92 -21.71
C GLN A 310 -8.25 -68.06 -22.68
N ILE A 311 -7.70 -67.71 -23.84
CA ILE A 311 -7.20 -68.62 -24.87
C ILE A 311 -5.80 -68.15 -25.25
N ASN A 312 -4.80 -69.00 -25.05
CA ASN A 312 -3.44 -68.76 -25.53
C ASN A 312 -3.21 -69.64 -26.76
N ILE A 313 -3.14 -69.00 -27.92
CA ILE A 313 -2.95 -69.64 -29.22
C ILE A 313 -1.46 -69.64 -29.51
N ASN A 314 -0.87 -70.83 -29.59
CA ASN A 314 0.56 -71.01 -29.86
C ASN A 314 0.79 -71.92 -31.08
N GLY A 315 1.69 -71.51 -31.98
CA GLY A 315 2.22 -72.39 -33.04
C GLY A 315 1.70 -72.10 -34.45
N THR A 316 1.63 -73.17 -35.27
CA THR A 316 1.22 -73.17 -36.68
C THR A 316 -0.20 -73.70 -36.84
N GLY A 317 -0.91 -73.26 -37.88
CA GLY A 317 -2.19 -73.86 -38.27
C GLY A 317 -3.00 -72.99 -39.21
N LYS A 318 -4.18 -73.46 -39.61
CA LYS A 318 -5.03 -72.79 -40.60
C LYS A 318 -6.34 -72.36 -39.95
N ILE A 319 -6.70 -71.09 -40.07
CA ILE A 319 -8.01 -70.56 -39.67
C ILE A 319 -8.77 -70.19 -40.94
N VAL A 320 -9.99 -70.68 -41.07
CA VAL A 320 -10.90 -70.45 -42.19
C VAL A 320 -12.03 -69.54 -41.71
N GLY A 321 -12.20 -68.42 -42.37
CA GLY A 321 -13.06 -67.30 -41.97
C GLY A 321 -14.54 -67.66 -42.04
N ASN A 322 -14.97 -68.41 -43.05
CA ASN A 322 -16.36 -68.90 -43.12
C ASN A 322 -16.64 -69.89 -41.99
N ASP A 323 -15.71 -70.80 -41.67
CA ASP A 323 -15.86 -71.68 -40.50
C ASP A 323 -15.96 -70.88 -39.20
N VAL A 324 -15.16 -69.82 -39.06
CA VAL A 324 -15.24 -68.93 -37.90
C VAL A 324 -16.57 -68.18 -37.84
N ALA A 325 -17.10 -67.72 -38.98
CA ALA A 325 -18.37 -67.00 -39.03
C ALA A 325 -19.58 -67.92 -38.77
N ASP A 326 -19.55 -69.15 -39.30
CA ASP A 326 -20.70 -70.05 -39.29
C ASP A 326 -20.72 -71.02 -38.09
N LYS A 327 -19.55 -71.41 -37.57
CA LYS A 327 -19.40 -72.48 -36.58
C LYS A 327 -19.03 -71.99 -35.18
N ILE A 328 -18.78 -70.70 -35.00
CA ILE A 328 -18.30 -70.15 -33.72
C ILE A 328 -19.31 -69.15 -33.16
N ASN A 329 -20.11 -69.59 -32.21
CA ASN A 329 -21.08 -68.74 -31.51
C ASN A 329 -20.62 -68.37 -30.09
N ASN A 330 -19.72 -69.15 -29.52
CA ASN A 330 -19.24 -68.95 -28.15
C ASN A 330 -17.76 -69.34 -27.97
N TYR A 331 -17.24 -69.12 -26.77
CA TYR A 331 -15.85 -69.44 -26.39
C TYR A 331 -15.49 -70.92 -26.58
N ASP A 332 -16.40 -71.82 -26.25
CA ASP A 332 -16.16 -73.26 -26.30
C ASP A 332 -16.17 -73.75 -27.75
N ASP A 333 -17.01 -73.18 -28.62
CA ASP A 333 -16.99 -73.43 -30.07
C ASP A 333 -15.66 -72.99 -30.69
N PHE A 334 -15.15 -71.80 -30.32
CA PHE A 334 -13.87 -71.31 -30.86
C PHE A 334 -12.72 -72.19 -30.42
N ARG A 335 -12.69 -72.58 -29.14
CA ARG A 335 -11.68 -73.50 -28.61
C ARG A 335 -11.73 -74.85 -29.33
N GLY A 336 -12.93 -75.40 -29.52
CA GLY A 336 -13.15 -76.65 -30.24
C GLY A 336 -12.66 -76.56 -31.70
N TYR A 337 -12.98 -75.46 -32.38
CA TYR A 337 -12.52 -75.18 -33.73
C TYR A 337 -11.00 -75.13 -33.84
N LEU A 338 -10.32 -74.37 -32.95
CA LEU A 338 -8.86 -74.29 -32.94
C LEU A 338 -8.21 -75.67 -32.74
N ALA A 339 -8.77 -76.50 -31.85
CA ALA A 339 -8.30 -77.86 -31.63
C ALA A 339 -8.49 -78.75 -32.88
N GLN A 340 -9.62 -78.64 -33.58
CA GLN A 340 -9.88 -79.36 -34.84
C GLN A 340 -8.88 -78.98 -35.95
N GLN A 341 -8.45 -77.72 -35.99
CA GLN A 341 -7.45 -77.24 -36.96
C GLN A 341 -6.00 -77.56 -36.55
N GLY A 342 -5.79 -78.33 -35.46
CA GLY A 342 -4.46 -78.70 -34.96
C GLY A 342 -3.69 -77.54 -34.31
N ILE A 343 -4.37 -76.43 -34.00
CA ILE A 343 -3.75 -75.25 -33.37
C ILE A 343 -3.69 -75.48 -31.85
N LYS A 344 -2.51 -75.35 -31.25
CA LYS A 344 -2.38 -75.47 -29.78
C LYS A 344 -3.03 -74.25 -29.12
N ALA A 345 -4.10 -74.50 -28.39
CA ALA A 345 -4.86 -73.48 -27.67
C ALA A 345 -4.97 -73.84 -26.19
N ASP A 346 -4.15 -73.23 -25.34
CA ASP A 346 -4.26 -73.40 -23.89
C ASP A 346 -5.40 -72.52 -23.37
N SER A 347 -6.48 -73.16 -22.95
CA SER A 347 -7.67 -72.51 -22.43
C SER A 347 -7.72 -72.62 -20.90
N SER A 348 -8.07 -71.55 -20.21
CA SER A 348 -8.44 -71.65 -18.79
C SER A 348 -9.62 -70.75 -18.45
N THR A 349 -10.53 -71.27 -17.63
CA THR A 349 -11.69 -70.56 -17.08
C THR A 349 -11.45 -70.22 -15.62
N GLY A 350 -11.88 -69.03 -15.16
CA GLY A 350 -11.84 -68.66 -13.74
C GLY A 350 -10.49 -68.16 -13.20
N GLN A 351 -9.43 -68.09 -14.02
CA GLN A 351 -8.20 -67.41 -13.61
C GLN A 351 -8.42 -65.89 -13.51
N SER A 352 -7.85 -65.29 -12.46
CA SER A 352 -7.91 -63.83 -12.32
C SER A 352 -6.99 -63.13 -13.32
N THR A 353 -7.48 -62.12 -14.01
CA THR A 353 -6.67 -61.27 -14.90
C THR A 353 -6.55 -59.87 -14.31
N LYS A 354 -5.33 -59.33 -14.33
CA LYS A 354 -5.08 -57.93 -14.00
C LYS A 354 -4.96 -57.12 -15.29
N VAL A 355 -5.70 -56.03 -15.37
CA VAL A 355 -5.63 -55.06 -16.46
C VAL A 355 -5.05 -53.78 -15.90
N ALA A 356 -3.86 -53.37 -16.37
CA ALA A 356 -3.19 -52.18 -15.90
C ALA A 356 -3.95 -50.90 -16.30
N LEU A 357 -3.90 -49.89 -15.42
CA LEU A 357 -4.35 -48.54 -15.72
C LEU A 357 -3.33 -47.82 -16.62
N PRO A 358 -3.73 -46.77 -17.33
CA PRO A 358 -2.85 -46.02 -18.22
C PRO A 358 -1.93 -45.05 -17.43
N THR A 359 -1.01 -45.62 -16.64
CA THR A 359 -0.10 -44.84 -15.78
C THR A 359 0.74 -43.86 -16.60
N ALA A 360 0.72 -42.60 -16.18
CA ALA A 360 1.31 -41.48 -16.90
C ALA A 360 2.18 -40.61 -16.01
N LEU A 361 3.38 -40.25 -16.50
CA LEU A 361 4.20 -39.18 -15.96
C LEU A 361 3.75 -37.86 -16.58
N ILE A 362 3.41 -36.88 -15.76
CA ILE A 362 2.99 -35.56 -16.18
C ILE A 362 3.97 -34.55 -15.61
N LEU A 363 4.63 -33.79 -16.48
CA LEU A 363 5.48 -32.67 -16.13
C LEU A 363 4.85 -31.40 -16.68
N GLY A 364 4.81 -30.33 -15.88
CA GLY A 364 4.22 -29.07 -16.29
C GLY A 364 5.03 -27.87 -15.85
N LEU A 365 5.13 -26.89 -16.73
CA LEU A 365 5.65 -25.55 -16.49
C LEU A 365 4.54 -24.55 -16.81
N ASP A 366 4.28 -23.59 -15.94
CA ASP A 366 3.29 -22.56 -16.16
C ASP A 366 3.88 -21.19 -15.88
N TYR A 367 3.77 -20.29 -16.85
CA TYR A 367 4.32 -18.95 -16.79
C TYR A 367 3.21 -17.91 -16.81
N HIS A 368 3.18 -17.06 -15.79
CA HIS A 368 2.31 -15.89 -15.74
C HIS A 368 2.95 -14.75 -16.56
N ALA A 369 2.62 -14.69 -17.85
CA ALA A 369 3.30 -13.82 -18.79
C ALA A 369 2.92 -12.35 -18.63
N TRP A 370 1.63 -12.02 -18.61
CA TRP A 370 1.17 -10.64 -18.56
C TRP A 370 -0.28 -10.51 -18.08
N LYS A 371 -0.55 -9.70 -17.05
CA LYS A 371 -1.88 -9.45 -16.47
C LYS A 371 -2.68 -10.73 -16.18
N ASN A 372 -3.55 -11.18 -17.08
CA ASN A 372 -4.36 -12.39 -16.93
C ASN A 372 -3.99 -13.46 -17.97
N PHE A 373 -2.89 -13.28 -18.70
CA PHE A 373 -2.38 -14.21 -19.70
C PHE A 373 -1.30 -15.11 -19.11
N TYR A 374 -1.41 -16.39 -19.42
CA TYR A 374 -0.50 -17.44 -18.99
C TYR A 374 -0.08 -18.30 -20.18
N VAL A 375 1.08 -18.91 -20.09
CA VAL A 375 1.55 -19.93 -21.04
C VAL A 375 1.95 -21.17 -20.25
N ASN A 376 1.22 -22.25 -20.45
CA ASN A 376 1.56 -23.54 -19.86
C ASN A 376 2.25 -24.43 -20.90
N ALA A 377 3.29 -25.16 -20.51
CA ALA A 377 3.85 -26.27 -21.25
C ALA A 377 3.68 -27.54 -20.41
N THR A 378 3.07 -28.57 -20.98
CA THR A 378 2.81 -29.85 -20.30
C THR A 378 3.35 -31.00 -21.15
N TYR A 379 4.23 -31.81 -20.58
CA TYR A 379 4.63 -33.11 -21.13
C TYR A 379 3.83 -34.21 -20.42
N MET A 380 3.23 -35.10 -21.20
CA MET A 380 2.56 -36.29 -20.70
C MET A 380 3.22 -37.51 -21.35
N GLY A 381 3.78 -38.39 -20.54
CA GLY A 381 4.54 -39.56 -20.98
C GLY A 381 3.93 -40.86 -20.47
N ASN A 382 3.84 -41.86 -21.35
CA ASN A 382 3.44 -43.21 -20.97
C ASN A 382 4.51 -43.93 -20.14
N VAL A 383 4.11 -44.61 -19.07
CA VAL A 383 5.02 -45.39 -18.19
C VAL A 383 4.69 -46.89 -18.21
N VAL A 384 3.62 -47.29 -18.92
CA VAL A 384 3.16 -48.68 -18.98
C VAL A 384 3.81 -49.43 -20.15
N ASP A 385 4.20 -50.68 -19.94
CA ASP A 385 4.62 -51.59 -21.01
C ASP A 385 3.44 -51.94 -21.91
N ARG A 386 3.47 -51.43 -23.13
CA ARG A 386 2.37 -51.50 -24.11
C ARG A 386 2.22 -52.90 -24.72
N THR A 387 3.16 -53.80 -24.47
CA THR A 387 3.11 -55.20 -24.93
C THR A 387 2.33 -56.13 -23.99
N LYS A 388 1.82 -55.61 -22.86
CA LYS A 388 1.08 -56.39 -21.86
C LYS A 388 -0.39 -55.99 -21.80
N VAL A 389 -1.21 -56.88 -21.25
CA VAL A 389 -2.65 -56.63 -21.01
C VAL A 389 -2.81 -55.41 -20.12
N GLY A 390 -3.43 -54.36 -20.65
CA GLY A 390 -3.56 -53.09 -19.96
C GLY A 390 -3.83 -51.94 -20.89
N ASN A 391 -4.17 -50.81 -20.30
CA ASN A 391 -4.30 -49.55 -21.01
C ASN A 391 -2.99 -48.78 -20.93
N SER A 392 -2.73 -48.01 -21.96
CA SER A 392 -1.62 -47.07 -22.03
C SER A 392 -2.12 -45.75 -22.62
N ILE A 393 -1.30 -44.72 -22.50
CA ILE A 393 -1.49 -43.48 -23.27
C ILE A 393 -0.39 -43.33 -24.31
N TYR A 394 -0.55 -42.38 -25.23
CA TYR A 394 0.56 -41.92 -26.05
C TYR A 394 1.19 -40.67 -25.44
N SER A 395 2.50 -40.59 -25.58
CA SER A 395 3.22 -39.43 -25.11
C SER A 395 2.90 -38.20 -25.98
N GLN A 396 2.84 -37.03 -25.35
CA GLN A 396 2.56 -35.77 -26.03
C GLN A 396 3.19 -34.59 -25.28
N VAL A 397 3.42 -33.52 -26.02
CA VAL A 397 3.83 -32.22 -25.48
C VAL A 397 2.77 -31.20 -25.89
N THR A 398 2.26 -30.44 -24.95
CA THR A 398 1.23 -29.43 -25.19
C THR A 398 1.68 -28.08 -24.66
N VAL A 399 1.61 -27.04 -25.49
CA VAL A 399 1.75 -25.64 -25.08
C VAL A 399 0.37 -24.99 -25.12
N THR A 400 -0.09 -24.44 -24.00
CA THR A 400 -1.41 -23.83 -23.86
C THR A 400 -1.26 -22.37 -23.43
N PRO A 401 -1.19 -21.43 -24.38
CA PRO A 401 -1.50 -20.03 -24.10
C PRO A 401 -2.93 -19.93 -23.60
N ARG A 402 -3.16 -19.16 -22.53
CA ARG A 402 -4.50 -18.96 -21.98
C ARG A 402 -4.70 -17.56 -21.42
N PHE A 403 -5.91 -17.05 -21.57
CA PHE A 403 -6.42 -15.93 -20.78
C PHE A 403 -7.26 -16.50 -19.64
N ASP A 404 -6.96 -16.13 -18.39
CA ASP A 404 -7.53 -16.79 -17.22
C ASP A 404 -7.89 -15.80 -16.11
N ILE A 405 -9.18 -15.54 -15.96
CA ILE A 405 -9.76 -14.76 -14.86
C ILE A 405 -10.80 -15.60 -14.12
N ARG A 406 -11.31 -15.10 -13.00
CA ARG A 406 -12.29 -15.82 -12.18
C ARG A 406 -13.53 -16.29 -12.96
N THR A 407 -14.11 -15.42 -13.78
CA THR A 407 -15.37 -15.68 -14.50
C THR A 407 -15.19 -16.28 -15.88
N VAL A 408 -14.06 -16.06 -16.56
CA VAL A 408 -13.83 -16.53 -17.93
C VAL A 408 -12.42 -17.08 -18.04
N SER A 409 -12.28 -18.22 -18.72
CA SER A 409 -10.99 -18.77 -19.12
C SER A 409 -11.06 -19.18 -20.58
N VAL A 410 -10.07 -18.81 -21.38
CA VAL A 410 -9.92 -19.26 -22.78
C VAL A 410 -8.51 -19.79 -22.95
N GLY A 411 -8.37 -21.08 -23.21
CA GLY A 411 -7.09 -21.74 -23.44
C GLY A 411 -6.98 -22.29 -24.87
N LEU A 412 -5.79 -22.18 -25.46
CA LEU A 412 -5.48 -22.65 -26.82
C LEU A 412 -4.43 -23.76 -26.77
N PRO A 413 -4.79 -25.02 -26.47
CA PRO A 413 -3.82 -26.11 -26.41
C PRO A 413 -3.26 -26.42 -27.80
N ILE A 414 -1.95 -26.23 -27.98
CA ILE A 414 -1.17 -26.62 -29.16
C ILE A 414 -0.38 -27.87 -28.79
N THR A 415 -0.76 -29.03 -29.33
CA THR A 415 -0.25 -30.33 -28.92
C THR A 415 0.55 -30.99 -30.03
N TYR A 416 1.81 -31.33 -29.77
CA TYR A 416 2.55 -32.29 -30.57
C TYR A 416 2.27 -33.71 -30.07
N SER A 417 1.59 -34.51 -30.90
CA SER A 417 1.22 -35.88 -30.58
C SER A 417 2.27 -36.85 -31.13
N MET A 418 2.94 -37.60 -30.25
CA MET A 418 3.95 -38.58 -30.67
C MET A 418 3.33 -39.78 -31.40
N LEU A 419 2.03 -40.06 -31.21
CA LEU A 419 1.29 -41.07 -31.96
C LEU A 419 1.21 -40.75 -33.45
N THR A 420 0.78 -39.53 -33.75
CA THR A 420 0.45 -39.08 -35.11
C THR A 420 1.62 -38.38 -35.80
N SER A 421 2.66 -38.02 -35.04
CA SER A 421 3.77 -37.19 -35.49
C SER A 421 3.28 -35.86 -36.10
N SER A 422 2.23 -35.28 -35.50
CA SER A 422 1.58 -34.08 -36.00
C SER A 422 1.24 -33.10 -34.88
N ILE A 423 1.10 -31.83 -35.26
CA ILE A 423 0.65 -30.75 -34.38
C ILE A 423 -0.87 -30.64 -34.46
N LYS A 424 -1.50 -30.55 -33.30
CA LYS A 424 -2.93 -30.33 -33.11
C LYS A 424 -3.12 -28.98 -32.44
N ALA A 425 -4.23 -28.30 -32.75
CA ALA A 425 -4.61 -27.07 -32.09
C ALA A 425 -6.06 -27.17 -31.63
N GLY A 426 -6.27 -26.88 -30.36
CA GLY A 426 -7.57 -26.89 -29.71
C GLY A 426 -7.98 -25.53 -29.16
N ILE A 427 -9.17 -25.52 -28.56
CA ILE A 427 -9.73 -24.40 -27.82
C ILE A 427 -10.52 -24.94 -26.62
N GLY A 428 -10.30 -24.36 -25.45
CA GLY A 428 -11.10 -24.60 -24.25
C GLY A 428 -11.65 -23.28 -23.73
N ILE A 429 -12.95 -23.22 -23.47
CA ILE A 429 -13.63 -22.05 -22.94
C ILE A 429 -14.32 -22.44 -21.66
N ARG A 430 -14.11 -21.66 -20.61
CA ARG A 430 -14.85 -21.73 -19.36
C ARG A 430 -15.54 -20.40 -19.11
N VAL A 431 -16.84 -20.45 -18.81
CA VAL A 431 -17.63 -19.31 -18.34
C VAL A 431 -18.28 -19.69 -17.02
N ALA A 432 -17.84 -19.02 -15.95
CA ALA A 432 -18.17 -19.29 -14.56
C ALA A 432 -17.95 -20.78 -14.21
N GLY A 433 -19.03 -21.53 -14.07
CA GLY A 433 -19.05 -22.95 -13.75
C GLY A 433 -19.17 -23.88 -14.95
N PHE A 434 -19.49 -23.37 -16.14
CA PHE A 434 -19.63 -24.16 -17.35
C PHE A 434 -18.35 -24.11 -18.18
N PHE A 435 -17.99 -25.22 -18.81
CA PHE A 435 -16.89 -25.25 -19.77
C PHE A 435 -17.20 -26.16 -20.96
N ILE A 436 -16.58 -25.83 -22.08
CA ILE A 436 -16.70 -26.54 -23.36
C ILE A 436 -15.38 -26.39 -24.12
N GLY A 437 -15.00 -27.39 -24.90
CA GLY A 437 -13.82 -27.28 -25.72
C GLY A 437 -13.50 -28.52 -26.52
N SER A 438 -12.39 -28.43 -27.24
CA SER A 438 -11.80 -29.48 -28.04
C SER A 438 -10.29 -29.29 -28.02
N ASP A 439 -9.53 -30.35 -27.85
CA ASP A 439 -8.07 -30.29 -27.92
C ASP A 439 -7.53 -30.41 -29.38
N ASP A 440 -8.41 -30.59 -30.38
CA ASP A 440 -8.07 -30.77 -31.81
C ASP A 440 -9.08 -30.10 -32.76
N ILE A 441 -9.57 -28.91 -32.39
CA ILE A 441 -10.60 -28.20 -33.17
C ILE A 441 -10.12 -27.83 -34.59
N ALA A 442 -8.82 -27.59 -34.78
CA ALA A 442 -8.26 -27.27 -36.09
C ALA A 442 -8.37 -28.43 -37.09
N GLY A 443 -8.21 -29.67 -36.63
CA GLY A 443 -8.43 -30.87 -37.45
C GLY A 443 -9.90 -30.98 -37.88
N VAL A 444 -10.84 -30.63 -36.99
CA VAL A 444 -12.28 -30.59 -37.28
C VAL A 444 -12.62 -29.54 -38.33
N LEU A 445 -12.11 -28.31 -38.19
CA LEU A 445 -12.38 -27.22 -39.12
C LEU A 445 -11.76 -27.43 -40.52
N SER A 446 -10.70 -28.23 -40.62
CA SER A 446 -10.02 -28.52 -41.89
C SER A 446 -10.54 -29.77 -42.61
N ASN A 447 -11.55 -30.47 -42.05
CA ASN A 447 -12.11 -31.74 -42.56
C ASN A 447 -11.06 -32.85 -42.79
N LYS A 448 -9.89 -32.75 -42.16
CA LYS A 448 -8.77 -33.69 -42.32
C LYS A 448 -8.05 -33.86 -40.98
N ALA A 449 -8.66 -34.66 -40.09
CA ALA A 449 -8.18 -34.79 -38.72
C ALA A 449 -7.56 -36.17 -38.45
N ASN A 450 -6.37 -36.22 -37.83
CA ASN A 450 -5.82 -37.47 -37.27
C ASN A 450 -6.52 -37.84 -35.95
N GLY A 451 -7.24 -36.90 -35.36
CA GLY A 451 -8.12 -37.13 -34.24
C GLY A 451 -9.17 -36.04 -34.12
N VAL A 452 -10.22 -36.32 -33.35
CA VAL A 452 -11.28 -35.36 -33.03
C VAL A 452 -11.38 -35.35 -31.51
N ASN A 453 -11.80 -34.25 -30.89
CA ASN A 453 -12.16 -34.24 -29.47
C ASN A 453 -13.23 -33.21 -29.20
N PHE A 454 -14.07 -33.48 -28.22
CA PHE A 454 -15.05 -32.59 -27.64
C PHE A 454 -15.22 -32.92 -26.16
N TYR A 455 -15.16 -31.90 -25.32
CA TYR A 455 -15.47 -32.00 -23.91
C TYR A 455 -16.38 -30.86 -23.48
N MET A 456 -17.23 -31.15 -22.52
CA MET A 456 -18.02 -30.13 -21.81
C MET A 456 -18.28 -30.56 -20.38
N GLY A 457 -18.59 -29.61 -19.52
CA GLY A 457 -18.98 -29.91 -18.16
C GLY A 457 -19.46 -28.69 -17.39
N ALA A 458 -19.99 -28.96 -16.20
CA ALA A 458 -20.51 -27.97 -15.29
C ALA A 458 -20.10 -28.28 -13.84
N TYR A 459 -19.73 -27.23 -13.11
CA TYR A 459 -19.48 -27.27 -11.68
C TYR A 459 -19.95 -25.97 -11.03
N VAL A 460 -20.22 -25.98 -9.73
CA VAL A 460 -20.66 -24.82 -8.96
C VAL A 460 -19.50 -24.31 -8.10
N PRO A 461 -18.90 -23.14 -8.41
CA PRO A 461 -17.75 -22.61 -7.68
C PRO A 461 -18.12 -21.65 -6.54
N PHE A 462 -17.72 -22.00 -5.32
CA PHE A 462 -17.74 -21.09 -4.17
C PHE A 462 -16.34 -20.52 -3.95
N ASN A 463 -16.09 -19.34 -4.51
CA ASN A 463 -14.78 -18.73 -4.58
C ASN A 463 -14.33 -18.15 -3.23
N LYS A 464 -13.00 -18.16 -2.96
CA LYS A 464 -12.40 -17.38 -1.88
C LYS A 464 -12.57 -15.89 -2.17
N LYS A 465 -12.75 -15.08 -1.12
CA LYS A 465 -12.89 -13.63 -1.21
C LYS A 465 -12.01 -13.00 -0.14
N LYS A 466 -11.32 -11.92 -0.48
CA LYS A 466 -10.76 -11.00 0.52
C LYS A 466 -11.91 -10.50 1.40
N PRO A 467 -11.78 -10.47 2.73
CA PRO A 467 -12.78 -9.82 3.58
C PRO A 467 -12.92 -8.34 3.17
N LYS A 468 -14.16 -7.84 3.26
CA LYS A 468 -14.45 -6.44 2.93
C LYS A 468 -14.12 -5.56 4.11
N ASP A 469 -13.65 -4.37 3.79
CA ASP A 469 -13.35 -3.24 4.66
C ASP A 469 -13.82 -2.02 3.85
N SER A 470 -14.76 -1.26 4.38
CA SER A 470 -15.56 -0.28 3.60
C SER A 470 -15.14 1.17 3.88
N ASP A 471 -14.75 1.45 5.11
CA ASP A 471 -14.17 2.70 5.60
C ASP A 471 -12.64 2.73 5.41
N GLY A 472 -11.99 1.57 5.22
CA GLY A 472 -10.57 1.48 4.90
C GLY A 472 -9.69 1.63 6.13
N ASP A 473 -10.16 1.18 7.29
CA ASP A 473 -9.47 1.28 8.58
C ASP A 473 -8.69 0.00 8.94
N LEU A 474 -8.60 -0.94 7.99
CA LEU A 474 -7.95 -2.24 8.13
C LEU A 474 -8.67 -3.19 9.11
N VAL A 475 -9.90 -2.88 9.52
CA VAL A 475 -10.79 -3.77 10.26
C VAL A 475 -11.85 -4.29 9.30
N SER A 476 -12.00 -5.61 9.22
CA SER A 476 -13.02 -6.17 8.32
C SER A 476 -14.42 -5.78 8.79
N ASN A 477 -15.33 -5.51 7.85
CA ASN A 477 -16.75 -5.23 8.13
C ASN A 477 -17.44 -6.26 9.06
N ARG A 478 -16.87 -7.47 9.17
CA ARG A 478 -17.40 -8.53 10.03
C ARG A 478 -17.03 -8.29 11.50
N LYS A 479 -15.87 -7.71 11.77
CA LYS A 479 -15.35 -7.45 13.12
C LYS A 479 -15.46 -6.00 13.55
N ASP A 480 -15.60 -5.11 12.59
CA ASP A 480 -15.80 -3.70 12.78
C ASP A 480 -17.16 -3.40 13.45
N LYS A 481 -17.09 -2.69 14.57
CA LYS A 481 -18.22 -2.22 15.38
C LYS A 481 -18.77 -0.88 14.91
N CYS A 482 -17.97 -0.04 14.25
CA CYS A 482 -18.28 1.34 13.88
C CYS A 482 -18.24 1.55 12.36
N LYS A 483 -18.94 0.66 11.64
CA LYS A 483 -19.00 0.63 10.17
C LYS A 483 -19.26 1.98 9.53
N GLY A 484 -18.40 2.33 8.58
CA GLY A 484 -18.47 3.56 7.81
C GLY A 484 -17.65 4.70 8.41
N VAL A 485 -17.04 4.49 9.57
CA VAL A 485 -16.16 5.47 10.24
C VAL A 485 -14.82 4.78 10.50
N LYS A 486 -13.72 5.43 10.13
CA LYS A 486 -12.40 4.85 10.34
C LYS A 486 -12.07 4.77 11.83
N GLY A 487 -11.66 3.59 12.29
CA GLY A 487 -11.16 3.41 13.64
C GLY A 487 -9.84 2.67 13.72
N VAL A 488 -9.56 2.14 14.91
CA VAL A 488 -8.36 1.34 15.19
C VAL A 488 -8.74 -0.08 15.58
N TRP A 489 -7.83 -1.03 15.36
CA TRP A 489 -8.10 -2.44 15.62
C TRP A 489 -8.36 -2.73 17.10
N GLU A 490 -7.68 -2.03 18.00
CA GLU A 490 -7.80 -2.11 19.46
C GLU A 490 -9.24 -1.87 19.92
N LEU A 491 -9.94 -0.95 19.24
CA LEU A 491 -11.34 -0.59 19.48
C LEU A 491 -12.31 -1.28 18.51
N ARG A 492 -11.83 -2.29 17.77
CA ARG A 492 -12.59 -3.02 16.75
C ARG A 492 -13.23 -2.10 15.71
N GLY A 493 -12.44 -1.21 15.12
CA GLY A 493 -12.85 -0.32 14.04
C GLY A 493 -13.60 0.93 14.50
N CYS A 494 -13.68 1.16 15.81
CA CYS A 494 -14.19 2.44 16.32
C CYS A 494 -13.09 3.49 16.43
N PRO A 495 -13.42 4.77 16.17
CA PRO A 495 -12.51 5.89 16.42
C PRO A 495 -11.98 5.83 17.84
N ASN A 496 -10.72 6.23 18.00
CA ASN A 496 -10.20 6.53 19.32
C ASN A 496 -10.97 7.75 19.85
N PRO A 497 -11.66 7.66 21.01
CA PRO A 497 -12.40 8.80 21.54
C PRO A 497 -11.51 9.86 22.22
N ASP A 498 -10.19 9.63 22.25
CA ASP A 498 -9.11 10.51 22.70
C ASP A 498 -7.99 10.38 21.66
N LYS A 499 -8.00 11.23 20.64
CA LYS A 499 -7.24 11.03 19.40
C LYS A 499 -5.75 11.34 19.55
N ASP A 500 -5.39 12.31 20.38
CA ASP A 500 -4.00 12.69 20.64
C ASP A 500 -3.39 12.02 21.89
N GLY A 501 -4.22 11.37 22.71
CA GLY A 501 -3.79 10.53 23.81
C GLY A 501 -3.41 11.30 25.08
N ASP A 502 -3.93 12.51 25.27
CA ASP A 502 -3.65 13.33 26.46
C ASP A 502 -4.49 12.95 27.69
N GLY A 503 -5.45 12.04 27.52
CA GLY A 503 -6.34 11.54 28.56
C GLY A 503 -7.64 12.35 28.73
N ILE A 504 -7.94 13.26 27.81
CA ILE A 504 -9.20 13.98 27.65
C ILE A 504 -9.89 13.42 26.40
N LEU A 505 -11.21 13.23 26.46
CA LEU A 505 -11.94 12.74 25.30
C LEU A 505 -12.11 13.88 24.29
N ASP A 506 -12.04 13.62 22.98
CA ASP A 506 -12.19 14.61 21.90
C ASP A 506 -13.44 15.50 22.07
N LYS A 507 -14.50 14.98 22.70
CA LYS A 507 -15.75 15.74 22.96
C LYS A 507 -15.62 16.80 24.07
N ASP A 508 -14.64 16.63 24.95
CA ASP A 508 -14.33 17.47 26.10
C ASP A 508 -12.99 18.20 25.92
N ASP A 509 -12.32 18.00 24.78
CA ASP A 509 -11.01 18.53 24.43
C ASP A 509 -11.13 19.71 23.45
N LYS A 510 -10.54 20.86 23.79
CA LYS A 510 -10.49 22.06 22.93
C LYS A 510 -9.50 21.90 21.76
N CYS A 511 -8.51 21.02 21.88
CA CYS A 511 -7.45 20.79 20.91
C CYS A 511 -7.27 19.28 20.54
N PRO A 512 -8.29 18.58 20.01
CA PRO A 512 -8.32 17.10 19.87
C PRO A 512 -7.29 16.45 18.93
N GLU A 513 -6.35 17.22 18.37
CA GLU A 513 -5.31 16.74 17.47
C GLU A 513 -3.90 16.93 18.06
N VAL A 514 -3.77 17.62 19.20
CA VAL A 514 -2.49 18.03 19.79
C VAL A 514 -2.58 17.90 21.29
N ALA A 515 -1.89 16.87 21.81
CA ALA A 515 -1.94 16.55 23.24
C ALA A 515 -1.64 17.77 24.12
N GLY A 516 -2.53 18.06 25.06
CA GLY A 516 -2.45 19.22 25.93
C GLY A 516 -2.59 18.90 27.42
N SER A 517 -2.77 19.96 28.20
CA SER A 517 -2.90 19.88 29.66
C SER A 517 -4.37 19.84 30.08
N LYS A 518 -4.65 19.20 31.22
CA LYS A 518 -6.01 19.23 31.81
C LYS A 518 -6.42 20.63 32.27
N THR A 519 -5.46 21.48 32.63
CA THR A 519 -5.69 22.86 33.06
C THR A 519 -6.15 23.73 31.89
N ALA A 520 -5.61 23.49 30.69
CA ALA A 520 -6.00 24.20 29.46
C ALA A 520 -7.01 23.42 28.59
N MET A 521 -7.82 22.53 29.19
CA MET A 521 -8.87 21.77 28.50
C MET A 521 -8.39 21.00 27.25
N GLY A 522 -7.19 20.41 27.33
CA GLY A 522 -6.61 19.57 26.26
C GLY A 522 -5.78 20.33 25.24
N CYS A 523 -5.58 21.63 25.45
CA CYS A 523 -4.64 22.41 24.64
C CYS A 523 -3.23 22.46 25.26
N PRO A 524 -2.19 22.65 24.42
CA PRO A 524 -0.86 23.01 24.88
C PRO A 524 -0.88 24.26 25.78
N ASP A 525 -0.10 24.20 26.85
CA ASP A 525 -0.01 25.17 27.94
C ASP A 525 1.42 25.05 28.49
N ALA A 526 2.32 25.85 27.92
CA ALA A 526 3.75 25.66 28.05
C ALA A 526 4.31 26.12 29.40
N ASP A 527 3.72 27.15 30.01
CA ASP A 527 4.12 27.68 31.31
C ASP A 527 3.20 27.27 32.47
N LEU A 528 2.13 26.52 32.17
CA LEU A 528 1.22 25.88 33.12
C LEU A 528 0.39 26.86 33.95
N ASP A 529 0.01 27.99 33.36
CA ASP A 529 -0.76 29.04 34.03
C ASP A 529 -2.29 28.88 33.86
N SER A 530 -2.72 27.83 33.17
CA SER A 530 -4.12 27.48 32.84
C SER A 530 -4.74 28.28 31.69
N VAL A 531 -3.95 29.08 30.96
CA VAL A 531 -4.32 29.66 29.67
C VAL A 531 -3.63 28.86 28.57
N ALA A 532 -4.37 28.50 27.51
CA ALA A 532 -3.77 27.74 26.40
C ALA A 532 -2.81 28.63 25.62
N ASP A 533 -1.71 28.08 25.08
CA ASP A 533 -0.69 28.84 24.33
C ASP A 533 -1.26 29.73 23.21
N ALA A 534 -2.40 29.32 22.61
CA ALA A 534 -3.07 30.06 21.55
C ALA A 534 -3.95 31.22 22.04
N GLU A 535 -4.40 31.17 23.29
CA GLU A 535 -5.21 32.18 23.99
C GLU A 535 -4.34 33.04 24.95
N ASP A 536 -3.07 32.64 25.14
CA ASP A 536 -2.10 33.26 26.03
C ASP A 536 -1.28 34.36 25.31
N ARG A 537 -1.21 35.53 25.91
CA ARG A 537 -0.41 36.67 25.43
C ARG A 537 1.06 36.58 25.84
N CYS A 538 1.36 35.78 26.85
CA CYS A 538 2.69 35.53 27.38
C CYS A 538 2.99 34.02 27.53
N PRO A 539 2.97 33.20 26.44
CA PRO A 539 2.97 31.72 26.50
C PRO A 539 4.19 31.01 27.11
N GLN A 540 5.12 31.75 27.71
CA GLN A 540 6.36 31.24 28.30
C GLN A 540 6.56 31.72 29.74
N GLU A 541 5.65 32.55 30.25
CA GLU A 541 5.75 33.21 31.55
C GLU A 541 4.39 33.19 32.23
N ALA A 542 4.25 32.31 33.23
CA ALA A 542 2.98 32.09 33.88
C ALA A 542 2.35 33.37 34.44
N GLY A 543 1.12 33.65 34.01
CA GLY A 543 0.40 34.86 34.37
C GLY A 543 -0.99 34.63 34.94
N LEU A 544 -1.76 35.71 35.02
CA LEU A 544 -3.13 35.66 35.51
C LEU A 544 -4.10 35.41 34.36
N VAL A 545 -5.06 34.52 34.57
CA VAL A 545 -6.16 34.26 33.60
C VAL A 545 -6.93 35.56 33.27
N SER A 546 -7.08 36.48 34.24
CA SER A 546 -7.72 37.79 34.02
C SER A 546 -6.96 38.70 33.06
N LEU A 547 -5.66 38.46 32.87
CA LEU A 547 -4.75 39.22 32.02
C LEU A 547 -4.31 38.43 30.79
N GLN A 548 -5.08 37.41 30.41
CA GLN A 548 -4.82 36.55 29.25
C GLN A 548 -3.43 35.89 29.31
N GLY A 549 -3.06 35.41 30.50
CA GLY A 549 -1.84 34.63 30.72
C GLY A 549 -0.58 35.45 30.94
N CYS A 550 -0.69 36.78 31.06
CA CYS A 550 0.47 37.62 31.38
C CYS A 550 0.63 37.89 32.88
N PRO A 551 1.89 37.98 33.36
CA PRO A 551 2.19 38.37 34.73
C PRO A 551 1.82 39.85 34.98
N ASP A 552 1.53 40.15 36.25
CA ASP A 552 1.29 41.49 36.80
C ASP A 552 2.03 41.55 38.14
N ARG A 553 3.22 42.14 38.12
CA ARG A 553 4.19 42.03 39.20
C ARG A 553 3.87 42.95 40.36
N ASP A 554 3.36 44.14 40.10
CA ASP A 554 3.03 45.12 41.13
C ASP A 554 1.55 45.09 41.55
N ASN A 555 0.73 44.27 40.87
CA ASN A 555 -0.68 44.00 41.15
C ASN A 555 -1.58 45.22 41.02
N ASP A 556 -1.28 46.12 40.08
CA ASP A 556 -2.11 47.28 39.79
C ASP A 556 -3.26 46.98 38.80
N GLY A 557 -3.27 45.78 38.22
CA GLY A 557 -4.28 45.31 37.28
C GLY A 557 -3.94 45.55 35.81
N VAL A 558 -2.74 46.06 35.51
CA VAL A 558 -2.15 46.14 34.17
C VAL A 558 -1.09 45.05 34.05
N ALA A 559 -1.10 44.29 32.95
CA ALA A 559 -0.08 43.26 32.73
C ALA A 559 1.30 43.90 32.52
N ASP A 560 2.38 43.27 32.97
CA ASP A 560 3.76 43.76 32.81
C ASP A 560 4.09 44.19 31.36
N ILE A 561 3.47 43.53 30.36
CA ILE A 561 3.65 43.82 28.93
C ILE A 561 2.95 45.11 28.46
N ASP A 562 1.90 45.53 29.17
CA ASP A 562 1.10 46.74 28.91
C ASP A 562 1.41 47.88 29.90
N ASP A 563 2.27 47.62 30.88
CA ASP A 563 2.64 48.51 31.97
C ASP A 563 3.93 49.29 31.65
N ALA A 564 3.88 50.62 31.75
CA ALA A 564 5.01 51.52 31.59
C ALA A 564 5.86 51.64 32.87
N CYS A 565 5.33 51.21 34.01
CA CYS A 565 5.95 51.17 35.32
C CYS A 565 5.78 49.80 36.03
N PRO A 566 6.24 48.65 35.48
CA PRO A 566 5.90 47.29 35.93
C PRO A 566 6.31 46.85 37.35
N ASP A 567 6.93 47.75 38.12
CA ASP A 567 7.41 47.49 39.48
C ASP A 567 6.79 48.47 40.50
N VAL A 568 5.91 49.39 40.07
CA VAL A 568 5.36 50.48 40.89
C VAL A 568 3.87 50.65 40.59
N PRO A 569 2.97 50.31 41.53
CA PRO A 569 1.55 50.29 41.23
C PRO A 569 1.03 51.66 40.77
N GLY A 570 0.34 51.68 39.63
CA GLY A 570 -0.23 52.89 39.06
C GLY A 570 -1.69 52.74 38.66
N GLN A 571 -2.12 53.63 37.77
CA GLN A 571 -3.48 53.64 37.26
C GLN A 571 -3.50 53.22 35.80
N ALA A 572 -4.48 52.39 35.42
CA ALA A 572 -4.63 51.93 34.04
C ALA A 572 -4.71 53.08 33.00
N GLN A 573 -5.26 54.24 33.39
CA GLN A 573 -5.31 55.42 32.50
C GLN A 573 -3.92 55.99 32.14
N TYR A 574 -2.92 55.69 32.96
CA TYR A 574 -1.52 56.09 32.80
C TYR A 574 -0.60 54.90 32.47
N LYS A 575 -1.18 53.83 31.90
CA LYS A 575 -0.47 52.59 31.57
C LYS A 575 0.33 52.03 32.75
N GLY A 576 -0.30 51.96 33.92
CA GLY A 576 0.30 51.38 35.13
C GLY A 576 1.29 52.29 35.87
N CYS A 577 1.40 53.56 35.49
CA CYS A 577 2.21 54.53 36.25
C CYS A 577 1.36 55.35 37.25
N PRO A 578 1.94 55.74 38.40
CA PRO A 578 1.32 56.68 39.33
C PRO A 578 1.33 58.13 38.79
N ASP A 579 0.41 58.94 39.31
CA ASP A 579 0.30 60.40 39.13
C ASP A 579 0.13 60.97 40.54
N THR A 580 1.24 61.39 41.14
CA THR A 580 1.37 61.64 42.57
C THR A 580 0.74 62.96 42.99
N ASP A 581 0.80 64.00 42.15
CA ASP A 581 0.24 65.32 42.45
C ASP A 581 -1.10 65.63 41.74
N GLY A 582 -1.53 64.76 40.83
CA GLY A 582 -2.86 64.78 40.23
C GLY A 582 -3.03 65.85 39.15
N ASP A 583 -1.95 66.26 38.50
CA ASP A 583 -1.98 67.31 37.49
C ASP A 583 -2.34 66.81 36.07
N GLY A 584 -2.41 65.49 35.91
CA GLY A 584 -2.77 64.82 34.67
C GLY A 584 -1.57 64.33 33.84
N LEU A 585 -0.34 64.48 34.33
CA LEU A 585 0.85 63.77 33.86
C LEU A 585 1.21 62.65 34.83
N ALA A 586 1.62 61.51 34.29
CA ALA A 586 2.17 60.44 35.12
C ALA A 586 3.56 60.82 35.64
N ASP A 587 3.96 60.32 36.82
CA ASP A 587 5.22 60.66 37.48
C ASP A 587 6.46 60.43 36.59
N ASN A 588 6.38 59.48 35.66
CA ASN A 588 7.44 59.16 34.71
C ASN A 588 7.52 60.14 33.52
N GLU A 589 6.48 60.92 33.28
CA GLU A 589 6.37 61.95 32.24
C GLU A 589 6.34 63.38 32.82
N ASP A 590 6.26 63.51 34.14
CA ASP A 590 6.23 64.77 34.89
C ASP A 590 7.66 65.22 35.33
N ALA A 591 8.02 66.46 35.03
CA ALA A 591 9.29 67.05 35.46
C ALA A 591 9.27 67.52 36.92
N CYS A 592 8.08 67.67 37.51
CA CYS A 592 7.83 68.04 38.88
C CYS A 592 6.80 67.10 39.57
N PRO A 593 7.06 65.78 39.73
CA PRO A 593 6.08 64.75 40.16
C PRO A 593 5.38 64.92 41.52
N ASN A 594 5.65 66.01 42.25
CA ASN A 594 5.09 66.27 43.57
C ASN A 594 4.48 67.69 43.68
N ALA A 595 4.42 68.43 42.58
CA ALA A 595 4.00 69.81 42.55
C ALA A 595 3.22 70.10 41.27
N ALA A 596 1.89 70.02 41.36
CA ALA A 596 0.99 70.12 40.22
C ALA A 596 1.25 71.34 39.33
N GLY A 597 1.43 71.11 38.04
CA GLY A 597 1.63 72.14 37.02
C GLY A 597 0.81 71.89 35.75
N PRO A 598 0.74 72.86 34.85
CA PRO A 598 0.10 72.65 33.56
C PRO A 598 0.93 71.70 32.70
N ILE A 599 0.24 70.85 31.92
CA ILE A 599 0.88 69.94 30.94
C ILE A 599 1.82 70.67 29.98
N ALA A 600 1.50 71.93 29.63
CA ALA A 600 2.35 72.77 28.78
C ALA A 600 3.74 73.03 29.36
N ASN A 601 3.89 72.97 30.69
CA ASN A 601 5.14 73.15 31.42
C ASN A 601 5.71 71.81 31.93
N HIS A 602 5.32 70.68 31.34
CA HIS A 602 5.75 69.35 31.77
C HIS A 602 5.51 69.10 33.26
N GLY A 603 4.34 69.53 33.75
CA GLY A 603 3.89 69.32 35.13
C GLY A 603 4.51 70.26 36.17
N CYS A 604 5.25 71.29 35.75
CA CYS A 604 5.83 72.27 36.68
C CYS A 604 5.01 73.57 36.78
N PRO A 605 4.77 74.11 38.00
CA PRO A 605 4.09 75.39 38.20
C PRO A 605 4.93 76.59 37.72
N ASP A 606 4.25 77.70 37.43
CA ASP A 606 4.83 79.01 37.11
C ASP A 606 4.15 80.05 38.01
N THR A 607 4.79 80.36 39.14
CA THR A 607 4.19 81.08 40.26
C THR A 607 3.96 82.56 39.95
N ASP A 608 4.81 83.19 39.14
CA ASP A 608 4.70 84.61 38.80
C ASP A 608 4.19 84.89 37.37
N ASN A 609 3.96 83.84 36.58
CA ASN A 609 3.37 83.86 35.24
C ASN A 609 4.19 84.67 34.22
N ASP A 610 5.51 84.62 34.32
CA ASP A 610 6.40 85.28 33.37
C ASP A 610 6.78 84.41 32.15
N GLY A 611 6.34 83.14 32.16
CA GLY A 611 6.58 82.16 31.11
C GLY A 611 7.84 81.31 31.31
N VAL A 612 8.49 81.39 32.48
CA VAL A 612 9.57 80.48 32.90
C VAL A 612 9.05 79.65 34.08
N PRO A 613 8.96 78.30 33.95
CA PRO A 613 8.48 77.47 35.07
C PRO A 613 9.40 77.55 36.30
N ASP A 614 8.83 77.44 37.50
CA ASP A 614 9.50 77.64 38.79
C ASP A 614 10.79 76.81 38.95
N ASN A 615 10.81 75.60 38.38
CA ASN A 615 11.98 74.71 38.43
C ASN A 615 13.19 75.24 37.61
N THR A 616 12.95 76.21 36.72
CA THR A 616 13.95 76.82 35.83
C THR A 616 14.03 78.35 35.98
N ASP A 617 13.20 78.94 36.82
CA ASP A 617 13.17 80.37 37.14
C ASP A 617 14.13 80.71 38.29
N LYS A 618 15.00 81.71 38.10
CA LYS A 618 15.88 82.22 39.16
C LYS A 618 15.18 83.18 40.11
N CYS A 619 14.06 83.76 39.70
CA CYS A 619 13.22 84.65 40.47
C CYS A 619 11.74 84.19 40.48
N PRO A 620 11.39 82.98 40.99
CA PRO A 620 10.07 82.32 40.83
C PRO A 620 8.83 83.08 41.35
N THR A 621 8.99 84.27 41.91
CA THR A 621 7.91 85.06 42.52
C THR A 621 7.87 86.50 42.03
N VAL A 622 8.73 86.87 41.06
CA VAL A 622 8.89 88.22 40.56
C VAL A 622 9.04 88.20 39.03
N PRO A 623 8.02 88.66 38.28
CA PRO A 623 7.99 88.48 36.84
C PRO A 623 9.19 89.09 36.12
N GLY A 624 9.88 88.29 35.33
CA GLY A 624 11.02 88.67 34.52
C GLY A 624 10.85 88.36 33.05
N THR A 625 11.98 88.11 32.39
CA THR A 625 12.01 87.73 30.98
C THR A 625 12.72 86.39 30.84
N VAL A 626 12.28 85.60 29.87
CA VAL A 626 12.96 84.34 29.49
C VAL A 626 14.45 84.56 29.21
N ALA A 627 14.81 85.69 28.59
CA ALA A 627 16.21 86.04 28.30
C ALA A 627 17.07 86.27 29.54
N ASN A 628 16.44 86.60 30.67
CA ASN A 628 17.08 86.86 31.96
C ASN A 628 16.66 85.84 33.02
N GLN A 629 16.35 84.61 32.59
CA GLN A 629 16.06 83.46 33.47
C GLN A 629 14.97 83.74 34.51
N GLY A 630 13.91 84.43 34.07
CA GLY A 630 12.75 84.78 34.88
C GLY A 630 12.95 85.96 35.84
N CYS A 631 14.09 86.67 35.77
CA CYS A 631 14.32 87.86 36.59
C CYS A 631 14.10 89.20 35.82
N PRO A 632 13.70 90.31 36.48
CA PRO A 632 13.52 91.62 35.85
C PRO A 632 14.82 92.25 35.32
N GLU A 633 14.83 92.79 34.10
CA GLU A 633 16.00 93.49 33.56
C GLU A 633 16.24 94.88 34.19
N VAL A 634 17.49 95.21 34.53
CA VAL A 634 17.87 96.54 35.02
C VAL A 634 17.77 97.60 33.91
N SER A 635 16.82 98.52 34.04
CA SER A 635 16.57 99.57 33.04
C SER A 635 17.78 100.47 32.75
N VAL A 636 17.85 100.98 31.51
CA VAL A 636 18.93 101.90 31.07
C VAL A 636 18.98 103.18 31.92
N GLU A 637 17.82 103.67 32.38
CA GLU A 637 17.74 104.85 33.23
C GLU A 637 18.38 104.61 34.61
N VAL A 638 18.15 103.43 35.20
CA VAL A 638 18.78 103.01 36.46
C VAL A 638 20.30 102.93 36.31
N LYS A 639 20.82 102.34 35.22
CA LYS A 639 22.27 102.28 34.96
C LYS A 639 22.89 103.68 34.82
N LYS A 640 22.23 104.60 34.11
CA LYS A 640 22.67 106.00 34.01
C LYS A 640 22.63 106.71 35.36
N ARG A 641 21.62 106.44 36.18
CA ARG A 641 21.48 107.05 37.51
C ARG A 641 22.57 106.58 38.47
N LEU A 642 22.90 105.29 38.46
CA LEU A 642 24.02 104.72 39.22
C LEU A 642 25.35 105.37 38.81
N ALA A 643 25.61 105.51 37.50
CA ALA A 643 26.81 106.16 36.99
C ALA A 643 26.91 107.64 37.42
N PHE A 644 25.81 108.39 37.33
CA PHE A 644 25.76 109.79 37.78
C PHE A 644 26.03 109.90 39.29
N ALA A 645 25.31 109.14 40.10
CA ALA A 645 25.44 109.18 41.55
C ALA A 645 26.87 108.84 41.99
N ALA A 646 27.51 107.86 41.34
CA ALA A 646 28.88 107.45 41.65
C ALA A 646 29.91 108.58 41.44
N THR A 647 29.73 109.42 40.42
CA THR A 647 30.60 110.60 40.18
C THR A 647 30.37 111.76 41.14
N ALA A 648 29.18 111.85 41.74
CA ALA A 648 28.78 112.97 42.58
C ALA A 648 29.03 112.73 44.08
N ILE A 649 29.36 111.50 44.49
CA ILE A 649 29.72 111.18 45.88
C ILE A 649 31.06 111.83 46.22
N GLN A 650 31.01 112.75 47.19
CA GLN A 650 32.17 113.46 47.72
C GLN A 650 32.58 112.95 49.10
N PHE A 651 33.89 113.04 49.36
CA PHE A 651 34.54 112.68 50.62
C PHE A 651 35.27 113.89 51.20
N GLU A 652 35.49 113.90 52.52
CA GLU A 652 36.40 114.86 53.15
C GLU A 652 37.85 114.68 52.65
N THR A 653 38.59 115.78 52.53
CA THR A 653 39.94 115.77 51.95
C THR A 653 40.87 114.84 52.73
N GLY A 654 41.53 113.91 52.03
CA GLY A 654 42.44 112.93 52.63
C GLY A 654 41.78 111.85 53.49
N LYS A 655 40.44 111.79 53.56
CA LYS A 655 39.69 110.84 54.38
C LYS A 655 38.71 110.01 53.54
N ALA A 656 38.23 108.91 54.14
CA ALA A 656 37.14 108.08 53.61
C ALA A 656 35.76 108.49 54.16
N THR A 657 35.68 109.54 54.97
CA THR A 657 34.42 110.07 55.50
C THR A 657 33.58 110.71 54.39
N ILE A 658 32.37 110.21 54.18
CA ILE A 658 31.41 110.70 53.18
C ILE A 658 30.87 112.07 53.61
N LYS A 659 30.81 113.04 52.70
CA LYS A 659 30.21 114.35 52.97
C LYS A 659 28.69 114.24 53.08
N LYS A 660 28.09 115.03 53.99
CA LYS A 660 26.63 115.06 54.20
C LYS A 660 25.84 115.35 52.92
N THR A 661 26.40 116.11 51.99
CA THR A 661 25.81 116.41 50.68
C THR A 661 25.60 115.17 49.81
N SER A 662 26.41 114.13 49.98
CA SER A 662 26.34 112.88 49.21
C SER A 662 25.22 111.93 49.69
N TYR A 663 24.71 112.09 50.92
CA TYR A 663 23.73 111.17 51.49
C TYR A 663 22.38 111.14 50.75
N LYS A 664 21.96 112.27 50.15
CA LYS A 664 20.73 112.29 49.35
C LYS A 664 20.82 111.32 48.18
N LEU A 665 21.94 111.32 47.46
CA LEU A 665 22.18 110.41 46.33
C LEU A 665 22.34 108.95 46.78
N LEU A 666 23.03 108.71 47.89
CA LEU A 666 23.18 107.36 48.43
C LEU A 666 21.83 106.75 48.85
N ASN A 667 20.91 107.53 49.42
CA ASN A 667 19.56 107.05 49.72
C ASN A 667 18.74 106.71 48.47
N GLU A 668 18.95 107.41 47.34
CA GLU A 668 18.31 107.04 46.06
C GLU A 668 18.80 105.68 45.56
N ILE A 669 20.09 105.38 45.74
CA ILE A 669 20.67 104.08 45.36
C ILE A 669 20.15 102.95 46.25
N VAL A 670 19.94 103.21 47.55
CA VAL A 670 19.29 102.23 48.45
C VAL A 670 17.91 101.81 47.94
N LYS A 671 17.13 102.75 47.37
CA LYS A 671 15.83 102.41 46.75
C LYS A 671 16.02 101.47 45.57
N ILE A 672 16.95 101.79 44.67
CA ILE A 672 17.27 100.91 43.54
C ILE A 672 17.69 99.51 44.03
N LEU A 673 18.52 99.42 45.07
CA LEU A 673 18.94 98.12 45.62
C LEU A 673 17.80 97.31 46.24
N ASN A 674 16.76 97.98 46.76
CA ASN A 674 15.55 97.32 47.23
C ASN A 674 14.62 96.90 46.09
N ASP A 675 14.58 97.67 45.00
CA ASP A 675 13.77 97.37 43.82
C ASP A 675 14.32 96.18 43.02
N TYR A 676 15.61 95.82 43.20
CA TYR A 676 16.27 94.70 42.55
C TYR A 676 16.91 93.76 43.59
N PRO A 677 16.13 93.04 44.42
CA PRO A 677 16.65 92.24 45.53
C PRO A 677 17.58 91.09 45.09
N ASP A 678 17.37 90.54 43.90
CA ASP A 678 18.14 89.42 43.33
C ASP A 678 19.42 89.87 42.63
N TYR A 679 19.69 91.17 42.62
CA TYR A 679 20.91 91.76 42.08
C TYR A 679 21.92 92.09 43.19
N MET A 680 23.19 91.88 42.90
CA MET A 680 24.36 92.29 43.68
C MET A 680 24.93 93.60 43.13
N MET A 681 25.50 94.45 44.00
CA MET A 681 26.18 95.68 43.62
C MET A 681 27.68 95.63 43.88
N THR A 682 28.46 96.01 42.86
CA THR A 682 29.90 96.27 43.00
C THR A 682 30.15 97.75 43.24
N ILE A 683 31.01 98.09 44.21
CA ILE A 683 31.35 99.45 44.64
C ILE A 683 32.86 99.62 44.52
N ASP A 684 33.30 100.43 43.57
CA ASP A 684 34.71 100.54 43.20
C ASP A 684 35.26 101.93 43.56
N GLY A 685 36.23 101.99 44.45
CA GLY A 685 36.87 103.23 44.90
C GLY A 685 38.06 103.62 44.03
N HIS A 686 38.20 104.93 43.77
CA HIS A 686 39.30 105.51 42.98
C HIS A 686 39.88 106.78 43.64
N THR A 687 41.16 107.06 43.38
CA THR A 687 41.87 108.28 43.80
C THR A 687 42.55 108.99 42.62
N ASP A 688 43.10 110.18 42.87
CA ASP A 688 44.08 110.79 41.97
C ASP A 688 45.50 110.27 42.26
N ASN A 689 46.48 110.71 41.46
CA ASN A 689 47.88 110.28 41.58
C ASN A 689 48.70 111.09 42.60
N VAL A 690 48.07 111.88 43.47
CA VAL A 690 48.79 112.70 44.45
C VAL A 690 48.99 111.87 45.72
N GLY A 691 50.24 111.68 46.12
CA GLY A 691 50.62 110.87 47.28
C GLY A 691 51.27 109.55 46.89
N LYS A 692 51.50 108.67 47.88
CA LYS A 692 52.08 107.33 47.64
C LYS A 692 51.02 106.39 47.06
N PRO A 693 51.30 105.63 45.98
CA PRO A 693 50.36 104.71 45.38
C PRO A 693 49.73 103.72 46.37
N GLU A 694 50.50 103.21 47.33
CA GLU A 694 50.01 102.25 48.34
C GLU A 694 48.96 102.90 49.27
N LYS A 695 49.19 104.16 49.65
CA LYS A 695 48.23 104.93 50.46
C LYS A 695 46.97 105.25 49.67
N ASN A 696 47.10 105.52 48.38
CA ASN A 696 45.98 105.76 47.48
C ASN A 696 45.14 104.49 47.26
N MET A 697 45.79 103.34 47.14
CA MET A 697 45.12 102.04 47.08
C MET A 697 44.29 101.79 48.34
N GLN A 698 44.88 101.96 49.53
CA GLN A 698 44.16 101.79 50.79
C GLN A 698 43.01 102.78 50.93
N LEU A 699 43.25 104.07 50.65
CA LEU A 699 42.23 105.12 50.72
C LEU A 699 41.05 104.83 49.77
N SER A 700 41.32 104.28 48.60
CA SER A 700 40.27 103.90 47.64
C SER A 700 39.40 102.75 48.18
N LYS A 701 40.02 101.72 48.80
CA LYS A 701 39.31 100.62 49.46
C LYS A 701 38.47 101.13 50.63
N ASP A 702 39.04 101.97 51.47
CA ASP A 702 38.34 102.54 52.63
C ASP A 702 37.13 103.38 52.21
N ARG A 703 37.22 104.10 51.08
CA ARG A 703 36.10 104.86 50.51
C ARG A 703 34.98 103.96 49.98
N ALA A 704 35.33 102.91 49.23
CA ALA A 704 34.37 101.92 48.79
C ALA A 704 33.69 101.25 49.99
N GLN A 705 34.48 100.87 51.00
CA GLN A 705 33.97 100.29 52.25
C GLN A 705 33.06 101.26 53.01
N SER A 706 33.37 102.57 53.01
CA SER A 706 32.51 103.56 53.65
C SER A 706 31.15 103.69 52.96
N VAL A 707 31.10 103.55 51.63
CA VAL A 707 29.84 103.52 50.87
C VAL A 707 29.08 102.22 51.13
N LYS A 708 29.78 101.07 51.16
CA LYS A 708 29.19 99.78 51.55
C LYS A 708 28.58 99.84 52.95
N ASN A 709 29.34 100.31 53.94
CA ASN A 709 28.87 100.45 55.32
C ASN A 709 27.65 101.36 55.41
N TYR A 710 27.58 102.40 54.56
CA TYR A 710 26.39 103.24 54.48
C TYR A 710 25.17 102.45 54.00
N PHE A 711 25.27 101.69 52.92
CA PHE A 711 24.16 100.87 52.42
C PHE A 711 23.74 99.78 53.40
N VAL A 712 24.72 99.11 54.05
CA VAL A 712 24.43 98.14 55.13
C VAL A 712 23.68 98.80 56.28
N SER A 713 24.08 100.01 56.70
CA SER A 713 23.36 100.76 57.74
C SER A 713 21.93 101.16 57.33
N LYS A 714 21.59 101.08 56.04
CA LYS A 714 20.26 101.35 55.49
C LYS A 714 19.44 100.08 55.22
N GLY A 715 19.96 98.91 55.61
CA GLY A 715 19.25 97.63 55.54
C GLY A 715 19.55 96.80 54.30
N ILE A 716 20.50 97.20 53.45
CA ILE A 716 20.95 96.35 52.34
C ILE A 716 21.87 95.27 52.89
N SER A 717 21.55 94.00 52.58
CA SER A 717 22.34 92.87 53.06
C SER A 717 23.80 92.93 52.58
N GLU A 718 24.73 92.59 53.46
CA GLU A 718 26.17 92.77 53.22
C GLU A 718 26.71 91.88 52.09
N ASP A 719 26.15 90.68 51.96
CA ASP A 719 26.45 89.69 50.91
C ASP A 719 26.12 90.21 49.51
N ARG A 720 25.17 91.15 49.39
CA ARG A 720 24.82 91.79 48.12
C ARG A 720 25.79 92.90 47.69
N LEU A 721 26.76 93.27 48.52
CA LEU A 721 27.63 94.41 48.30
C LEU A 721 29.10 94.00 48.24
N VAL A 722 29.72 94.20 47.07
CA VAL A 722 31.13 93.87 46.82
C VAL A 722 31.92 95.15 46.67
N THR A 723 33.00 95.33 47.44
CA THR A 723 33.84 96.54 47.38
C THR A 723 35.22 96.26 46.81
N ASN A 724 35.65 97.09 45.86
CA ASN A 724 37.02 97.08 45.34
C ASN A 724 37.67 98.45 45.51
N GLY A 725 39.00 98.48 45.63
CA GLY A 725 39.77 99.71 45.57
C GLY A 725 40.83 99.61 44.49
N TYR A 726 40.96 100.67 43.71
CA TYR A 726 41.87 100.73 42.55
C TYR A 726 42.96 101.80 42.69
N GLY A 727 42.95 102.61 43.74
CA GLY A 727 43.85 103.76 43.87
C GLY A 727 43.75 104.67 42.64
N ASP A 728 44.90 105.06 42.10
CA ASP A 728 45.04 105.91 40.91
C ASP A 728 45.18 105.13 39.59
N THR A 729 45.07 103.80 39.63
CA THR A 729 45.33 102.92 38.47
C THR A 729 44.27 103.00 37.36
N LYS A 730 43.08 103.55 37.65
CA LYS A 730 41.97 103.71 36.68
C LYS A 730 41.48 105.16 36.60
N PRO A 731 42.29 106.10 36.07
CA PRO A 731 41.91 107.50 35.93
C PRO A 731 40.89 107.68 34.80
N VAL A 732 39.87 108.52 35.01
CA VAL A 732 38.88 108.93 34.00
C VAL A 732 39.16 110.31 33.42
N ALA A 733 40.09 111.05 34.02
CA ALA A 733 40.55 112.36 33.56
C ALA A 733 42.04 112.55 33.83
N SER A 734 42.64 113.57 33.20
CA SER A 734 44.07 113.83 33.36
C SER A 734 44.42 114.28 34.78
N ASN A 735 45.30 113.52 35.43
CA ASN A 735 45.83 113.85 36.76
C ASN A 735 46.73 115.11 36.79
N LYS A 736 47.09 115.66 35.61
CA LYS A 736 47.89 116.88 35.51
C LYS A 736 47.12 118.12 36.00
N THR A 737 45.79 118.15 35.84
CA THR A 737 44.96 119.32 36.21
C THR A 737 44.23 119.09 37.52
N ALA A 738 43.99 120.16 38.29
CA ALA A 738 43.21 120.07 39.53
C ALA A 738 41.78 119.56 39.29
N LYS A 739 41.16 119.97 38.17
CA LYS A 739 39.84 119.51 37.73
C LYS A 739 39.84 118.00 37.43
N GLY A 740 40.82 117.51 36.68
CA GLY A 740 40.91 116.08 36.36
C GLY A 740 41.22 115.21 37.58
N ARG A 741 42.05 115.68 38.51
CA ARG A 741 42.25 115.00 39.81
C ARG A 741 40.95 114.91 40.61
N ALA A 742 40.12 115.96 40.61
CA ALA A 742 38.82 115.92 41.27
C ALA A 742 37.87 114.88 40.68
N GLN A 743 37.89 114.68 39.35
CA GLN A 743 37.08 113.66 38.67
C GLN A 743 37.60 112.23 38.94
N ASN A 744 38.92 112.06 39.14
CA ASN A 744 39.50 110.75 39.45
C ASN A 744 39.20 110.28 40.88
N ARG A 745 39.04 111.20 41.82
CA ARG A 745 38.60 110.92 43.20
C ARG A 745 37.09 110.63 43.24
N ARG A 746 36.71 109.40 42.89
CA ARG A 746 35.30 108.99 42.76
C ARG A 746 35.07 107.58 43.30
N VAL A 747 33.80 107.18 43.34
CA VAL A 747 33.39 105.78 43.41
C VAL A 747 32.69 105.43 42.09
N ALA A 748 32.68 104.16 41.69
CA ALA A 748 31.87 103.62 40.60
C ALA A 748 30.98 102.50 41.15
N MET A 749 29.75 102.36 40.62
CA MET A 749 28.79 101.35 41.07
C MET A 749 28.13 100.66 39.88
N ASP A 750 27.93 99.34 39.97
CA ASP A 750 27.28 98.51 38.94
C ASP A 750 26.44 97.39 39.56
N LEU A 751 25.39 96.91 38.88
CA LEU A 751 24.47 95.85 39.33
C LEU A 751 24.62 94.59 38.48
N LYS A 752 24.64 93.41 39.11
CA LYS A 752 24.73 92.10 38.45
C LYS A 752 23.75 91.11 39.07
N LEU A 753 23.14 90.24 38.27
CA LEU A 753 22.28 89.17 38.79
C LEU A 753 23.12 88.22 39.63
N LYS A 754 22.56 87.70 40.72
CA LYS A 754 23.20 86.68 41.55
C LYS A 754 23.39 85.40 40.71
N ASP A 755 24.61 84.86 40.70
CA ASP A 755 24.93 83.62 39.99
C ASP A 755 24.16 82.43 40.56
#